data_AF-A0A4P9YPQ1-F1
#
_entry.id   AF-A0A4P9YPQ1-F1
#
_cell.length_a   1.000
_cell.length_b   1.000
_cell.length_c   1.000
_cell.angle_alpha   90.00
_cell.angle_beta   90.00
_cell.angle_gamma   90.00
#
_symmetry.space_group_name_H-M   'P 1'
#
loop_
_entity.id
_entity.type
_entity.pdbx_description
1 polymer ?
#
loop_
_entity_poly.entity_id
_entity_poly.type
_entity_poly.pdbx_seq_one_letter_code
_entity_poly.pdbx_strand_id
1 'polypeptide(L)'
;MNGMPDMYAQALEESILQAASVVEAQIDEKIRELENADENSLESIRRQRIQQMKNAALQKAHWRSLGHGSYSELLSEKAFFEEGKKSKDLVCHFYRTSTFRCKILDRHLEALSKAHLEAKFVKIDAEKSPFLCERLGVRVLPTLVIVKDRKPVDQIVGFAEIGNKDDFETIALARRIAKSGVIRFEENEDYSEYGVMMNKNNFYGCVFRSSSLRKLIIGVCAMDTKARSKPMRNILDRITATSDFEVVIFGDKTILDDPIEEWPQCQFLISFFSKGFPLQKAIEYVALRRPFCINDLPLQQLLWDRRWVLSVLDAIDVPTPKRIIVNRDDGPKYYKGVIEELNKNLGIDLGNMTNFSRENVIQIDKDTIMVGKQRLEKPFVEKPVDGEDHNIYIYYPESMGGGVRKLFRKVGNKSSEFFPDEWEIRKEGSFIYETFIDVEKAEDIKVYTIGPYYAHAETRKSPVVDGIVRRNTDGKEVRHLTDLSEEEQELARRVSMAFSQTICGFDLVRCGSKSMVIDVNGWSFVKGNDNYYDMCAKIMSQTFLKIARKRRTTILKEPLNENQWKLKSFISIFRHADRTPKQKMKFNVSSAPFLDLIVKGKEETMIRNPDGLERIEKAAEASLSLGIEEKSKLLQLMEILSKKKKSPGTKVQIKPSYSKSREIEKAQLIVKWGGEFTHAGRHHSKDFGENLRKDLLLMNRKMIDDVKVYTSSERRVMATADIFSKALMFVAELPDDFLSIKKEMLDDNFDAKEKLDKIPENVQFLNVHPEFKNPRVTLDEVFITLKDLRQVMRSNFDTLDVDSLSHRWCCAESSILFKERWEKLFKDFCDVEINNFDPSKVSELYDSLKYDALHHREFFERIFVKNQNCPNEKAALADLIRKAKILFDFIAPQEFGLFPEEKVEIGKIIANRLLAQILEDLNEAKIHATDPCTRLYFTKESHVHALLNIVRFGGLECSIGNWDELDYLTQITFEVYERFKSNTSGFEYSIRIGFSPGAHDSNILDVQIDQKHALSVAPRRWITEHIPLDHAISIIEKMLNK
;
A
#
# COMPACT_ATOMS: atom_id res chain seq x y z
N MET A 1 -5.46 9.59 -56.70
CA MET A 1 -4.61 8.52 -56.12
C MET A 1 -5.46 7.78 -55.11
N ASN A 2 -6.08 6.67 -55.55
CA ASN A 2 -6.80 5.71 -54.73
C ASN A 2 -5.81 4.61 -54.32
N GLY A 3 -5.73 4.21 -53.05
CA GLY A 3 -4.90 3.07 -52.66
C GLY A 3 -4.49 3.00 -51.18
N MET A 4 -5.39 3.29 -50.23
CA MET A 4 -5.10 3.12 -48.79
C MET A 4 -6.25 2.63 -47.88
N PRO A 5 -7.51 2.35 -48.33
CA PRO A 5 -8.50 1.68 -47.46
C PRO A 5 -8.45 0.14 -47.47
N ASP A 6 -7.86 -0.52 -48.48
CA ASP A 6 -8.02 -1.97 -48.68
C ASP A 6 -7.15 -2.87 -47.77
N MET A 7 -6.03 -2.38 -47.24
CA MET A 7 -5.14 -3.20 -46.39
C MET A 7 -5.75 -3.56 -45.04
N TYR A 8 -6.52 -2.66 -44.42
CA TYR A 8 -7.17 -2.92 -43.13
C TYR A 8 -8.40 -3.83 -43.27
N ALA A 9 -9.12 -3.72 -44.39
CA ALA A 9 -10.24 -4.59 -44.69
C ALA A 9 -9.75 -6.02 -45.01
N GLN A 10 -8.69 -6.15 -45.83
CA GLN A 10 -8.06 -7.46 -46.12
C GLN A 10 -7.44 -8.10 -44.89
N ALA A 11 -6.71 -7.34 -44.05
CA ALA A 11 -6.12 -7.89 -42.83
C ALA A 11 -7.19 -8.35 -41.82
N LEU A 12 -8.33 -7.64 -41.75
CA LEU A 12 -9.46 -8.04 -40.92
C LEU A 12 -10.16 -9.27 -41.50
N GLU A 13 -10.32 -9.36 -42.82
CA GLU A 13 -10.92 -10.50 -43.52
C GLU A 13 -10.05 -11.76 -43.42
N GLU A 14 -8.73 -11.65 -43.57
CA GLU A 14 -7.76 -12.72 -43.32
C GLU A 14 -7.76 -13.15 -41.85
N SER A 15 -7.82 -12.21 -40.91
CA SER A 15 -7.89 -12.53 -39.48
C SER A 15 -9.17 -13.28 -39.12
N ILE A 16 -10.29 -12.92 -39.74
CA ILE A 16 -11.58 -13.61 -39.58
C ILE A 16 -11.54 -15.02 -40.20
N LEU A 17 -10.97 -15.16 -41.40
CA LEU A 17 -10.79 -16.45 -42.08
C LEU A 17 -9.87 -17.38 -41.29
N GLN A 18 -8.81 -16.84 -40.69
CA GLN A 18 -7.86 -17.59 -39.87
C GLN A 18 -8.50 -18.04 -38.55
N ALA A 19 -9.28 -17.18 -37.88
CA ALA A 19 -10.03 -17.56 -36.69
C ALA A 19 -11.11 -18.62 -36.99
N ALA A 20 -11.81 -18.51 -38.11
CA ALA A 20 -12.79 -19.50 -38.56
C ALA A 20 -12.15 -20.84 -38.90
N SER A 21 -10.99 -20.82 -39.57
CA SER A 21 -10.16 -21.99 -39.89
C SER A 21 -9.70 -22.74 -38.63
N VAL A 22 -9.27 -22.02 -37.59
CA VAL A 22 -8.82 -22.63 -36.32
C VAL A 22 -9.98 -23.30 -35.59
N VAL A 23 -11.16 -22.68 -35.59
CA VAL A 23 -12.37 -23.28 -35.00
C VAL A 23 -12.84 -24.49 -35.82
N GLU A 24 -12.78 -24.45 -37.15
CA GLU A 24 -13.05 -25.63 -37.99
C GLU A 24 -12.07 -26.76 -37.71
N ALA A 25 -10.76 -26.48 -37.63
CA ALA A 25 -9.74 -27.48 -37.34
C ALA A 25 -9.95 -28.15 -35.96
N GLN A 26 -10.30 -27.37 -34.93
CA GLN A 26 -10.60 -27.88 -33.59
C GLN A 26 -11.87 -28.75 -33.57
N ILE A 27 -12.86 -28.42 -34.38
CA ILE A 27 -14.08 -29.21 -34.52
C ILE A 27 -13.80 -30.50 -35.31
N ASP A 28 -13.00 -30.44 -36.38
CA ASP A 28 -12.60 -31.59 -37.20
C ASP A 28 -11.69 -32.58 -36.44
N GLU A 29 -10.86 -32.07 -35.52
CA GLU A 29 -10.08 -32.88 -34.58
C GLU A 29 -11.01 -33.59 -33.57
N LYS A 30 -12.00 -32.87 -33.02
CA LYS A 30 -13.02 -33.46 -32.15
C LYS A 30 -13.88 -34.51 -32.86
N ILE A 31 -14.16 -34.32 -34.15
CA ILE A 31 -14.91 -35.25 -34.97
C ILE A 31 -14.10 -36.55 -35.17
N ARG A 32 -12.82 -36.45 -35.51
CA ARG A 32 -11.90 -37.59 -35.63
C ARG A 32 -11.73 -38.38 -34.34
N GLU A 33 -11.66 -37.70 -33.19
CA GLU A 33 -11.64 -38.35 -31.87
C GLU A 33 -12.92 -39.17 -31.58
N LEU A 34 -14.04 -38.79 -32.20
CA LEU A 34 -15.37 -39.35 -31.94
C LEU A 34 -15.89 -40.25 -33.09
N GLU A 35 -15.05 -40.57 -34.08
CA GLU A 35 -15.33 -41.50 -35.19
C GLU A 35 -14.93 -42.96 -34.87
N ASN A 36 -14.25 -43.22 -33.74
CA ASN A 36 -13.84 -44.56 -33.30
C ASN A 36 -14.91 -45.34 -32.50
N ALA A 37 -16.21 -45.08 -32.71
CA ALA A 37 -17.29 -45.82 -32.06
C ALA A 37 -18.37 -46.21 -33.08
N ASP A 38 -18.59 -47.53 -33.23
CA ASP A 38 -19.36 -48.13 -34.33
C ASP A 38 -20.91 -48.00 -34.25
N GLU A 39 -21.50 -48.09 -35.45
CA GLU A 39 -22.89 -48.36 -35.89
C GLU A 39 -24.04 -47.30 -35.82
N ASN A 40 -24.15 -46.53 -36.92
CA ASN A 40 -25.30 -46.37 -37.83
C ASN A 40 -26.75 -46.30 -37.27
N SER A 41 -27.06 -45.13 -36.71
CA SER A 41 -28.37 -44.44 -36.75
C SER A 41 -28.26 -43.00 -36.20
N LEU A 42 -27.14 -42.69 -35.54
CA LEU A 42 -26.76 -41.38 -35.00
C LEU A 42 -26.12 -40.43 -36.02
N GLU A 43 -25.57 -40.92 -37.14
CA GLU A 43 -24.77 -40.09 -38.06
C GLU A 43 -25.60 -39.01 -38.78
N SER A 44 -26.87 -39.30 -39.13
CA SER A 44 -27.78 -38.33 -39.74
C SER A 44 -28.19 -37.22 -38.74
N ILE A 45 -28.52 -37.59 -37.50
CA ILE A 45 -28.82 -36.66 -36.41
C ILE A 45 -27.58 -35.84 -36.05
N ARG A 46 -26.39 -36.44 -36.10
CA ARG A 46 -25.10 -35.79 -35.83
C ARG A 46 -24.75 -34.78 -36.93
N ARG A 47 -24.89 -35.13 -38.22
CA ARG A 47 -24.74 -34.17 -39.34
C ARG A 47 -25.74 -33.02 -39.25
N GLN A 48 -27.00 -33.30 -38.91
CA GLN A 48 -28.02 -32.28 -38.74
C GLN A 48 -27.72 -31.33 -37.56
N ARG A 49 -27.24 -31.87 -36.43
CA ARG A 49 -26.80 -31.07 -35.28
C ARG A 49 -25.54 -30.25 -35.58
N ILE A 50 -24.57 -30.80 -36.30
CA ILE A 50 -23.37 -30.07 -36.72
C ILE A 50 -23.73 -28.92 -37.66
N GLN A 51 -24.63 -29.14 -38.63
CA GLN A 51 -25.10 -28.07 -39.50
C GLN A 51 -25.87 -26.99 -38.74
N GLN A 52 -26.70 -27.37 -37.76
CA GLN A 52 -27.38 -26.42 -36.86
C GLN A 52 -26.38 -25.61 -36.03
N MET A 53 -25.33 -26.24 -35.50
CA MET A 53 -24.27 -25.56 -34.75
C MET A 53 -23.45 -24.61 -35.62
N LYS A 54 -23.09 -25.01 -36.85
CA LYS A 54 -22.41 -24.12 -37.82
C LYS A 54 -23.27 -22.90 -38.16
N ASN A 55 -24.55 -23.10 -38.47
CA ASN A 55 -25.47 -21.99 -38.77
C ASN A 55 -25.65 -21.05 -37.56
N ALA A 56 -25.78 -21.60 -36.35
CA ALA A 56 -25.90 -20.80 -35.12
C ALA A 56 -24.63 -20.00 -34.79
N ALA A 57 -23.44 -20.58 -35.04
CA ALA A 57 -22.16 -19.89 -34.85
C ALA A 57 -21.99 -18.73 -35.82
N LEU A 58 -22.30 -18.94 -37.11
CA LEU A 58 -22.27 -17.88 -38.14
C LEU A 58 -23.24 -16.74 -37.81
N GLN A 59 -24.45 -17.08 -37.35
CA GLN A 59 -25.44 -16.07 -36.95
C GLN A 59 -24.96 -15.25 -35.74
N LYS A 60 -24.35 -15.88 -34.73
CA LYS A 60 -23.76 -15.19 -33.57
C LYS A 60 -22.60 -14.29 -33.98
N ALA A 61 -21.73 -14.73 -34.89
CA ALA A 61 -20.65 -13.91 -35.46
C ALA A 61 -21.21 -12.69 -36.21
N HIS A 62 -22.25 -12.88 -37.02
CA HIS A 62 -22.93 -11.77 -37.71
C HIS A 62 -23.50 -10.74 -36.73
N TRP A 63 -24.20 -11.17 -35.67
CA TRP A 63 -24.70 -10.25 -34.65
C TRP A 63 -23.58 -9.47 -33.96
N ARG A 64 -22.45 -10.11 -33.65
CA ARG A 64 -21.28 -9.42 -33.09
C ARG A 64 -20.69 -8.39 -34.06
N SER A 65 -20.66 -8.66 -35.36
CA SER A 65 -20.22 -7.69 -36.38
C SER A 65 -21.10 -6.43 -36.45
N LEU A 66 -22.38 -6.56 -36.08
CA LEU A 66 -23.34 -5.45 -35.94
C LEU A 66 -23.28 -4.79 -34.54
N GLY A 67 -22.34 -5.21 -33.69
CA GLY A 67 -22.12 -4.72 -32.33
C GLY A 67 -23.17 -5.19 -31.31
N HIS A 68 -23.87 -6.29 -31.55
CA HIS A 68 -24.63 -6.97 -30.49
C HIS A 68 -23.65 -7.59 -29.48
N GLY A 69 -24.04 -7.72 -28.20
CA GLY A 69 -23.11 -8.12 -27.13
C GLY A 69 -22.58 -6.95 -26.30
N SER A 70 -22.92 -5.72 -26.67
CA SER A 70 -22.51 -4.49 -25.97
C SER A 70 -23.68 -3.54 -25.81
N TYR A 71 -23.70 -2.79 -24.70
CA TYR A 71 -24.67 -1.73 -24.45
C TYR A 71 -24.01 -0.37 -24.77
N SER A 72 -24.54 0.32 -25.77
CA SER A 72 -23.90 1.50 -26.37
C SER A 72 -24.83 2.72 -26.43
N GLU A 73 -24.24 3.91 -26.36
CA GLU A 73 -24.96 5.19 -26.38
C GLU A 73 -25.13 5.72 -27.82
N LEU A 74 -26.34 6.12 -28.17
CA LEU A 74 -26.67 6.78 -29.43
C LEU A 74 -26.55 8.29 -29.27
N LEU A 75 -25.68 8.91 -30.07
CA LEU A 75 -25.38 10.34 -29.99
C LEU A 75 -26.39 11.23 -30.74
N SER A 76 -27.30 10.65 -31.53
CA SER A 76 -28.32 11.40 -32.27
C SER A 76 -29.57 10.57 -32.54
N GLU A 77 -30.69 11.24 -32.75
CA GLU A 77 -31.97 10.60 -33.12
C GLU A 77 -31.89 9.84 -34.44
N LYS A 78 -31.04 10.29 -35.38
CA LYS A 78 -30.81 9.61 -36.65
C LYS A 78 -30.20 8.21 -36.45
N ALA A 79 -29.28 8.08 -35.49
CA ALA A 79 -28.61 6.83 -35.17
C ALA A 79 -29.60 5.74 -34.69
N PHE A 80 -30.67 6.12 -34.00
CA PHE A 80 -31.73 5.18 -33.59
C PHE A 80 -32.37 4.47 -34.80
N PHE A 81 -32.70 5.22 -35.86
CA PHE A 81 -33.27 4.64 -37.08
C PHE A 81 -32.26 3.86 -37.91
N GLU A 82 -30.99 4.26 -37.89
CA GLU A 82 -29.91 3.53 -38.58
C GLU A 82 -29.64 2.17 -37.92
N GLU A 83 -29.57 2.11 -36.59
CA GLU A 83 -29.43 0.85 -35.86
C GLU A 83 -30.68 -0.02 -36.02
N GLY A 84 -31.89 0.56 -36.00
CA GLY A 84 -33.13 -0.16 -36.31
C GLY A 84 -33.20 -0.71 -37.75
N LYS A 85 -32.39 -0.22 -38.70
CA LYS A 85 -32.28 -0.81 -40.04
C LYS A 85 -31.36 -2.03 -40.06
N LYS A 86 -30.28 -1.99 -39.28
CA LYS A 86 -29.24 -3.03 -39.19
C LYS A 86 -29.68 -4.23 -38.35
N SER A 87 -30.39 -3.98 -37.25
CA SER A 87 -30.82 -5.01 -36.30
C SER A 87 -32.34 -5.16 -36.33
N LYS A 88 -32.82 -6.41 -36.39
CA LYS A 88 -34.27 -6.70 -36.40
C LYS A 88 -34.92 -6.40 -35.04
N ASP A 89 -34.22 -6.75 -33.97
CA ASP A 89 -34.67 -6.62 -32.59
C ASP A 89 -33.75 -5.64 -31.83
N LEU A 90 -34.34 -4.62 -31.22
CA LEU A 90 -33.63 -3.53 -30.56
C LEU A 90 -34.34 -3.15 -29.25
N VAL A 91 -33.56 -3.04 -28.17
CA VAL A 91 -33.99 -2.53 -26.86
C VAL A 91 -33.29 -1.20 -26.61
N CYS A 92 -34.06 -0.12 -26.55
CA CYS A 92 -33.55 1.24 -26.40
C CYS A 92 -33.95 1.86 -25.06
N HIS A 93 -32.97 2.19 -24.24
CA HIS A 93 -33.16 2.91 -22.97
C HIS A 93 -33.16 4.43 -23.19
N PHE A 94 -34.30 5.07 -22.95
CA PHE A 94 -34.41 6.51 -22.85
C PHE A 94 -34.05 6.93 -21.43
N TYR A 95 -32.98 7.71 -21.30
CA TYR A 95 -32.39 8.05 -20.00
C TYR A 95 -32.13 9.55 -19.84
N ARG A 96 -31.85 9.96 -18.60
CA ARG A 96 -31.33 11.29 -18.25
C ARG A 96 -30.32 11.17 -17.12
N THR A 97 -29.18 11.88 -17.22
CA THR A 97 -28.05 11.76 -16.28
C THR A 97 -28.41 12.11 -14.83
N SER A 98 -29.34 13.04 -14.62
CA SER A 98 -29.81 13.44 -13.28
C SER A 98 -30.80 12.44 -12.64
N THR A 99 -31.34 11.49 -13.41
CA THR A 99 -32.33 10.52 -12.91
C THR A 99 -31.62 9.25 -12.42
N PHE A 100 -31.50 9.10 -11.10
CA PHE A 100 -30.82 7.97 -10.46
C PHE A 100 -31.27 6.59 -10.98
N ARG A 101 -32.58 6.39 -11.17
CA ARG A 101 -33.15 5.11 -11.66
C ARG A 101 -32.66 4.70 -13.05
N CYS A 102 -32.20 5.64 -13.88
CA CYS A 102 -31.57 5.30 -15.17
C CYS A 102 -30.27 4.52 -14.97
N LYS A 103 -29.47 4.84 -13.94
CA LYS A 103 -28.21 4.14 -13.63
C LYS A 103 -28.45 2.68 -13.22
N ILE A 104 -29.57 2.41 -12.55
CA ILE A 104 -29.99 1.05 -12.20
C ILE A 104 -30.25 0.24 -13.47
N LEU A 105 -30.99 0.83 -14.41
CA LEU A 105 -31.34 0.16 -15.66
C LEU A 105 -30.12 -0.06 -16.56
N ASP A 106 -29.19 0.90 -16.63
CA ASP A 106 -27.92 0.77 -17.36
C ASP A 106 -27.14 -0.50 -16.95
N ARG A 107 -27.07 -0.78 -15.65
CA ARG A 107 -26.40 -1.98 -15.12
C ARG A 107 -27.06 -3.28 -15.60
N HIS A 108 -28.39 -3.35 -15.57
CA HIS A 108 -29.10 -4.56 -15.98
C HIS A 108 -29.02 -4.75 -17.49
N LEU A 109 -29.14 -3.69 -18.28
CA LEU A 109 -29.07 -3.76 -19.74
C LEU A 109 -27.66 -4.09 -20.24
N GLU A 110 -26.61 -3.67 -19.54
CA GLU A 110 -25.24 -4.09 -19.81
C GLU A 110 -25.09 -5.63 -19.69
N ALA A 111 -25.61 -6.21 -18.60
CA ALA A 111 -25.59 -7.67 -18.41
C ALA A 111 -26.44 -8.41 -19.46
N LEU A 112 -27.65 -7.90 -19.74
CA LEU A 112 -28.54 -8.49 -20.75
C LEU A 112 -27.98 -8.39 -22.16
N SER A 113 -27.22 -7.33 -22.48
CA SER A 113 -26.61 -7.16 -23.79
C SER A 113 -25.61 -8.26 -24.12
N LYS A 114 -24.90 -8.78 -23.10
CA LYS A 114 -23.91 -9.86 -23.24
C LYS A 114 -24.57 -11.23 -23.34
N ALA A 115 -25.65 -11.43 -22.58
CA ALA A 115 -26.39 -12.69 -22.57
C ALA A 115 -27.21 -12.89 -23.85
N HIS A 116 -27.89 -11.85 -24.35
CA HIS A 116 -28.84 -11.96 -25.47
C HIS A 116 -28.31 -11.31 -26.75
N LEU A 117 -27.48 -12.03 -27.50
CA LEU A 117 -26.91 -11.55 -28.76
C LEU A 117 -27.95 -11.37 -29.88
N GLU A 118 -29.13 -12.00 -29.78
CA GLU A 118 -30.20 -11.84 -30.77
C GLU A 118 -30.77 -10.42 -30.82
N ALA A 119 -30.72 -9.67 -29.71
CA ALA A 119 -31.21 -8.30 -29.61
C ALA A 119 -30.06 -7.30 -29.46
N LYS A 120 -30.20 -6.13 -30.07
CA LYS A 120 -29.28 -5.02 -29.88
C LYS A 120 -29.72 -4.18 -28.68
N PHE A 121 -28.81 -3.84 -27.78
CA PHE A 121 -29.10 -3.01 -26.61
C PHE A 121 -28.41 -1.65 -26.75
N VAL A 122 -29.18 -0.56 -26.64
CA VAL A 122 -28.69 0.81 -26.80
C VAL A 122 -29.35 1.75 -25.80
N LYS A 123 -28.77 2.93 -25.62
CA LYS A 123 -29.37 4.02 -24.85
C LYS A 123 -29.30 5.35 -25.58
N ILE A 124 -30.25 6.23 -25.30
CA ILE A 124 -30.31 7.57 -25.89
C ILE A 124 -30.76 8.60 -24.85
N ASP A 125 -30.08 9.74 -24.83
CA ASP A 125 -30.37 10.84 -23.93
C ASP A 125 -31.70 11.49 -24.33
N ALA A 126 -32.69 11.39 -23.45
CA ALA A 126 -34.05 11.86 -23.68
C ALA A 126 -34.13 13.39 -23.80
N GLU A 127 -33.24 14.14 -23.13
CA GLU A 127 -33.24 15.61 -23.24
C GLU A 127 -32.69 16.08 -24.58
N LYS A 128 -31.77 15.31 -25.17
CA LYS A 128 -31.16 15.61 -26.47
C LYS A 128 -31.95 15.04 -27.64
N SER A 129 -33.03 14.29 -27.36
CA SER A 129 -33.83 13.58 -28.36
C SER A 129 -35.34 13.85 -28.23
N PRO A 130 -35.77 15.12 -28.25
CA PRO A 130 -37.16 15.49 -27.99
C PRO A 130 -38.14 14.97 -29.04
N PHE A 131 -37.72 14.88 -30.31
CA PHE A 131 -38.59 14.38 -31.38
C PHE A 131 -38.84 12.88 -31.24
N LEU A 132 -37.82 12.09 -30.87
CA LEU A 132 -38.03 10.67 -30.56
C LEU A 132 -38.91 10.49 -29.32
N CYS A 133 -38.71 11.28 -28.26
CA CYS A 133 -39.54 11.23 -27.06
C CYS A 133 -41.00 11.54 -27.36
N GLU A 134 -41.29 12.56 -28.18
CA GLU A 134 -42.65 12.88 -28.62
C GLU A 134 -43.24 11.77 -29.49
N ARG A 135 -42.51 11.33 -30.51
CA ARG A 135 -42.96 10.33 -31.49
C ARG A 135 -43.24 8.97 -30.86
N LEU A 136 -42.45 8.58 -29.85
CA LEU A 136 -42.57 7.32 -29.14
C LEU A 136 -43.36 7.46 -27.82
N GLY A 137 -43.84 8.66 -27.46
CA GLY A 137 -44.65 8.84 -26.26
C GLY A 137 -43.89 8.67 -24.93
N VAL A 138 -42.57 8.89 -24.92
CA VAL A 138 -41.74 8.80 -23.71
C VAL A 138 -41.96 10.02 -22.82
N ARG A 139 -42.77 9.87 -21.77
CA ARG A 139 -43.11 10.95 -20.81
C ARG A 139 -42.48 10.80 -19.43
N VAL A 140 -42.00 9.61 -19.09
CA VAL A 140 -41.46 9.25 -17.77
C VAL A 140 -40.10 8.58 -17.97
N LEU A 141 -39.15 8.84 -17.08
CA LEU A 141 -37.82 8.23 -17.14
C LEU A 141 -37.53 7.41 -15.87
N PRO A 142 -36.82 6.27 -15.96
CA PRO A 142 -36.36 5.63 -17.20
C PRO A 142 -37.51 4.99 -17.99
N THR A 143 -37.39 4.92 -19.32
CA THR A 143 -38.30 4.14 -20.19
C THR A 143 -37.51 3.29 -21.17
N LEU A 144 -37.89 2.01 -21.34
CA LEU A 144 -37.39 1.16 -22.42
C LEU A 144 -38.41 1.12 -23.55
N VAL A 145 -37.93 1.38 -24.76
CA VAL A 145 -38.70 1.13 -25.98
C VAL A 145 -38.15 -0.11 -26.65
N ILE A 146 -39.03 -1.09 -26.88
CA ILE A 146 -38.70 -2.37 -27.50
C ILE A 146 -39.18 -2.33 -28.94
N VAL A 147 -38.25 -2.55 -29.86
CA VAL A 147 -38.48 -2.52 -31.31
C VAL A 147 -38.24 -3.91 -31.87
N LYS A 148 -39.21 -4.40 -32.64
CA LYS A 148 -39.16 -5.69 -33.34
C LYS A 148 -39.58 -5.48 -34.78
N ASP A 149 -38.80 -6.02 -35.71
CA ASP A 149 -39.00 -5.85 -37.16
C ASP A 149 -39.19 -4.38 -37.56
N ARG A 150 -38.37 -3.50 -36.99
CA ARG A 150 -38.34 -2.03 -37.22
C ARG A 150 -39.56 -1.26 -36.72
N LYS A 151 -40.44 -1.88 -35.94
CA LYS A 151 -41.60 -1.23 -35.33
C LYS A 151 -41.50 -1.28 -33.81
N PRO A 152 -41.83 -0.19 -33.08
CA PRO A 152 -41.96 -0.26 -31.64
C PRO A 152 -43.13 -1.18 -31.30
N VAL A 153 -42.87 -2.23 -30.52
CA VAL A 153 -43.86 -3.27 -30.17
C VAL A 153 -44.24 -3.26 -28.70
N ASP A 154 -43.39 -2.71 -27.83
CA ASP A 154 -43.64 -2.64 -26.39
C ASP A 154 -42.86 -1.50 -25.73
N GLN A 155 -43.31 -1.06 -24.55
CA GLN A 155 -42.66 -0.06 -23.72
C GLN A 155 -42.72 -0.45 -22.25
N ILE A 156 -41.58 -0.32 -21.55
CA ILE A 156 -41.51 -0.54 -20.11
C ILE A 156 -41.21 0.80 -19.45
N VAL A 157 -42.17 1.30 -18.67
CA VAL A 157 -42.10 2.64 -18.06
C VAL A 157 -41.76 2.54 -16.58
N GLY A 158 -40.59 3.06 -16.20
CA GLY A 158 -40.08 2.97 -14.83
C GLY A 158 -39.91 1.52 -14.36
N PHE A 159 -40.18 1.26 -13.08
CA PHE A 159 -40.07 -0.08 -12.47
C PHE A 159 -41.43 -0.68 -12.09
N ALA A 160 -42.54 -0.05 -12.46
CA ALA A 160 -43.89 -0.48 -12.05
C ALA A 160 -44.16 -1.94 -12.45
N GLU A 161 -43.73 -2.33 -13.65
CA GLU A 161 -43.92 -3.68 -14.20
C GLU A 161 -42.84 -4.69 -13.76
N ILE A 162 -41.87 -4.26 -12.94
CA ILE A 162 -40.73 -5.06 -12.45
C ILE A 162 -40.67 -5.04 -10.91
N GLY A 163 -41.84 -4.90 -10.27
CA GLY A 163 -42.00 -4.97 -8.82
C GLY A 163 -41.86 -3.63 -8.08
N ASN A 164 -41.75 -2.51 -8.81
CA ASN A 164 -41.73 -1.13 -8.31
C ASN A 164 -40.72 -0.85 -7.18
N LYS A 165 -39.57 -1.53 -7.23
CA LYS A 165 -38.47 -1.43 -6.27
C LYS A 165 -37.17 -1.14 -7.02
N ASP A 166 -36.20 -0.54 -6.36
CA ASP A 166 -34.93 -0.12 -7.00
C ASP A 166 -33.89 -1.27 -7.03
N ASP A 167 -34.15 -2.38 -6.32
CA ASP A 167 -33.27 -3.54 -6.12
C ASP A 167 -33.80 -4.83 -6.80
N PHE A 168 -34.49 -4.71 -7.92
CA PHE A 168 -34.96 -5.89 -8.66
C PHE A 168 -33.80 -6.68 -9.31
N GLU A 169 -34.01 -7.99 -9.48
CA GLU A 169 -33.03 -8.88 -10.09
C GLU A 169 -33.03 -8.75 -11.62
N THR A 170 -31.86 -8.92 -12.26
CA THR A 170 -31.73 -8.86 -13.74
C THR A 170 -32.69 -9.83 -14.43
N ILE A 171 -32.92 -11.01 -13.84
CA ILE A 171 -33.87 -12.01 -14.35
C ILE A 171 -35.31 -11.47 -14.44
N ALA A 172 -35.71 -10.57 -13.54
CA ALA A 172 -37.05 -9.97 -13.57
C ALA A 172 -37.21 -9.02 -14.76
N LEU A 173 -36.17 -8.24 -15.08
CA LEU A 173 -36.15 -7.39 -16.28
C LEU A 173 -36.05 -8.24 -17.56
N ALA A 174 -35.22 -9.28 -17.58
CA ALA A 174 -35.11 -10.22 -18.69
C ALA A 174 -36.48 -10.85 -19.01
N ARG A 175 -37.14 -11.40 -17.98
CA ARG A 175 -38.49 -11.98 -18.11
C ARG A 175 -39.49 -10.97 -18.66
N ARG A 176 -39.40 -9.70 -18.26
CA ARG A 176 -40.29 -8.66 -18.76
C ARG A 176 -40.02 -8.31 -20.23
N ILE A 177 -38.76 -8.14 -20.63
CA ILE A 177 -38.38 -7.85 -22.02
C ILE A 177 -38.75 -9.02 -22.93
N ALA A 178 -38.55 -10.26 -22.48
CA ALA A 178 -38.84 -11.48 -23.22
C ALA A 178 -40.31 -11.62 -23.64
N LYS A 179 -41.26 -11.06 -22.87
CA LYS A 179 -42.68 -11.02 -23.25
C LYS A 179 -42.93 -10.33 -24.59
N SER A 180 -42.04 -9.42 -24.99
CA SER A 180 -42.09 -8.70 -26.27
C SER A 180 -41.55 -9.53 -27.44
N GLY A 181 -40.95 -10.69 -27.16
CA GLY A 181 -40.42 -11.62 -28.15
C GLY A 181 -39.15 -11.16 -28.86
N VAL A 182 -38.37 -10.24 -28.25
CA VAL A 182 -37.08 -9.75 -28.78
C VAL A 182 -35.86 -10.51 -28.22
N ILE A 183 -36.01 -11.15 -27.07
CA ILE A 183 -34.99 -12.02 -26.47
C ILE A 183 -35.58 -13.38 -26.15
N ARG A 184 -34.76 -14.44 -26.23
CA ARG A 184 -35.11 -15.77 -25.73
C ARG A 184 -34.76 -15.84 -24.26
N PHE A 185 -35.69 -16.32 -23.43
CA PHE A 185 -35.55 -16.37 -21.98
C PHE A 185 -35.77 -17.79 -21.47
N GLU A 186 -34.86 -18.28 -20.63
CA GLU A 186 -34.98 -19.55 -19.91
C GLU A 186 -34.98 -19.30 -18.39
N GLU A 187 -35.85 -19.97 -17.63
CA GLU A 187 -36.02 -19.69 -16.19
C GLU A 187 -34.78 -19.99 -15.33
N ASN A 188 -33.86 -20.82 -15.82
CA ASN A 188 -32.64 -21.23 -15.12
C ASN A 188 -31.39 -20.45 -15.58
N GLU A 189 -31.53 -19.40 -16.39
CA GLU A 189 -30.41 -18.64 -16.94
C GLU A 189 -29.78 -17.72 -15.89
N ASP A 190 -28.50 -17.94 -15.57
CA ASP A 190 -27.78 -17.16 -14.55
C ASP A 190 -27.12 -15.91 -15.17
N TYR A 191 -27.75 -14.76 -14.98
CA TYR A 191 -27.22 -13.47 -15.44
C TYR A 191 -26.10 -12.91 -14.55
N SER A 192 -25.71 -13.59 -13.46
CA SER A 192 -24.65 -13.13 -12.55
C SER A 192 -23.25 -13.20 -13.17
N GLU A 193 -23.03 -14.10 -14.14
CA GLU A 193 -21.77 -14.22 -14.89
C GLU A 193 -21.51 -13.03 -15.84
N TYR A 194 -22.56 -12.29 -16.20
CA TYR A 194 -22.51 -11.17 -17.15
C TYR A 194 -22.59 -9.79 -16.48
N GLY A 195 -22.85 -9.74 -15.18
CA GLY A 195 -22.98 -8.52 -14.39
C GLY A 195 -21.65 -8.00 -13.84
N VAL A 196 -21.49 -6.68 -13.82
CA VAL A 196 -20.49 -6.01 -12.97
C VAL A 196 -20.94 -6.18 -11.51
N MET A 197 -20.06 -6.72 -10.66
CA MET A 197 -20.32 -6.94 -9.23
C MET A 197 -20.88 -5.66 -8.58
N MET A 198 -22.08 -5.78 -8.01
CA MET A 198 -22.61 -4.79 -7.09
C MET A 198 -22.02 -5.03 -5.69
N ASN A 199 -21.30 -4.04 -5.17
CA ASN A 199 -21.08 -3.86 -3.74
C ASN A 199 -22.44 -3.71 -3.05
N LYS A 200 -22.96 -4.80 -2.50
CA LYS A 200 -24.26 -4.85 -1.80
C LYS A 200 -24.22 -4.37 -0.34
N ASN A 201 -23.12 -3.80 0.15
CA ASN A 201 -23.04 -3.31 1.53
C ASN A 201 -22.93 -1.79 1.54
N ASN A 202 -24.09 -1.11 1.57
CA ASN A 202 -24.37 0.11 2.33
C ASN A 202 -25.69 0.71 1.82
N PHE A 203 -26.81 0.36 2.46
CA PHE A 203 -27.84 1.31 2.95
C PHE A 203 -29.08 0.53 3.45
N TYR A 204 -29.47 0.84 4.70
CA TYR A 204 -30.59 0.35 5.50
C TYR A 204 -30.59 -1.11 5.98
N GLY A 205 -30.38 -1.25 7.29
CA GLY A 205 -30.87 -2.39 8.03
C GLY A 205 -32.38 -2.51 7.88
N CYS A 206 -32.82 -3.60 7.28
CA CYS A 206 -34.09 -4.22 7.60
C CYS A 206 -33.92 -5.73 7.43
N VAL A 207 -34.28 -6.44 8.49
CA VAL A 207 -34.21 -7.90 8.61
C VAL A 207 -35.10 -8.52 7.53
N PHE A 208 -34.49 -9.09 6.50
CA PHE A 208 -35.08 -10.21 5.77
C PHE A 208 -34.15 -11.41 5.93
N ARG A 209 -34.51 -12.28 6.88
CA ARG A 209 -34.01 -13.65 6.98
C ARG A 209 -34.40 -14.38 5.69
N SER A 210 -33.47 -14.43 4.74
CA SER A 210 -33.44 -15.45 3.70
C SER A 210 -32.58 -16.60 4.21
N SER A 211 -33.08 -17.83 4.06
CA SER A 211 -32.56 -19.09 4.60
C SER A 211 -31.04 -19.23 4.47
N SER A 212 -30.35 -19.37 5.61
CA SER A 212 -28.90 -19.42 5.75
C SER A 212 -28.27 -20.65 5.12
N LEU A 213 -27.72 -20.52 3.91
CA LEU A 213 -26.61 -21.38 3.48
C LEU A 213 -25.38 -20.99 4.31
N ARG A 214 -24.80 -21.94 5.05
CA ARG A 214 -23.63 -21.69 5.91
C ARG A 214 -22.41 -21.33 5.06
N LYS A 215 -21.67 -20.29 5.45
CA LYS A 215 -20.42 -19.87 4.78
C LYS A 215 -19.31 -20.91 5.02
N LEU A 216 -18.43 -21.05 4.04
CA LEU A 216 -17.23 -21.89 4.13
C LEU A 216 -16.10 -21.12 4.83
N ILE A 217 -15.40 -21.75 5.76
CA ILE A 217 -14.36 -21.11 6.58
C ILE A 217 -12.98 -21.32 5.98
N ILE A 218 -12.29 -20.21 5.73
CA ILE A 218 -10.88 -20.13 5.37
C ILE A 218 -10.09 -19.69 6.61
N GLY A 219 -9.30 -20.60 7.19
CA GLY A 219 -8.35 -20.30 8.24
C GLY A 219 -7.07 -19.68 7.67
N VAL A 220 -6.61 -18.58 8.25
CA VAL A 220 -5.31 -17.98 7.95
C VAL A 220 -4.40 -18.19 9.16
N CYS A 221 -3.47 -19.14 9.03
CA CYS A 221 -2.51 -19.53 10.06
C CYS A 221 -1.10 -19.12 9.62
N ALA A 222 -0.76 -17.87 9.92
CA ALA A 222 0.56 -17.27 9.71
C ALA A 222 0.75 -16.17 10.77
N MET A 223 1.99 -15.77 11.02
CA MET A 223 2.28 -14.64 11.92
C MET A 223 1.48 -13.40 11.50
N ASP A 224 1.00 -12.60 12.46
CA ASP A 224 0.11 -11.45 12.22
C ASP A 224 0.69 -10.45 11.23
N THR A 225 2.01 -10.23 11.28
CA THR A 225 2.73 -9.37 10.34
C THR A 225 2.57 -9.81 8.87
N LYS A 226 2.34 -11.10 8.63
CA LYS A 226 2.09 -11.69 7.31
C LYS A 226 0.59 -11.81 7.02
N ALA A 227 -0.19 -12.31 7.99
CA ALA A 227 -1.65 -12.50 7.87
C ALA A 227 -2.40 -11.17 7.67
N ARG A 228 -1.91 -10.07 8.23
CA ARG A 228 -2.49 -8.72 8.12
C ARG A 228 -1.75 -7.81 7.13
N SER A 229 -0.84 -8.38 6.32
CA SER A 229 -0.08 -7.60 5.34
C SER A 229 -0.98 -6.98 4.26
N LYS A 230 -0.58 -5.84 3.67
CA LYS A 230 -1.36 -5.15 2.62
C LYS A 230 -1.77 -6.09 1.46
N PRO A 231 -0.90 -6.96 0.91
CA PRO A 231 -1.30 -7.93 -0.11
C PRO A 231 -2.36 -8.92 0.39
N MET A 232 -2.13 -9.52 1.57
CA MET A 232 -3.04 -10.50 2.15
C MET A 232 -4.44 -9.90 2.38
N ARG A 233 -4.52 -8.70 2.99
CA ARG A 233 -5.80 -8.01 3.20
C ARG A 233 -6.54 -7.75 1.90
N ASN A 234 -5.84 -7.32 0.84
CA ASN A 234 -6.47 -7.05 -0.46
C ASN A 234 -7.02 -8.30 -1.14
N ILE A 235 -6.36 -9.45 -0.97
CA ILE A 235 -6.83 -10.74 -1.51
C ILE A 235 -8.02 -11.26 -0.68
N LEU A 236 -7.90 -11.28 0.65
CA LEU A 236 -8.97 -11.79 1.54
C LEU A 236 -10.25 -10.95 1.46
N ASP A 237 -10.12 -9.62 1.34
CA ASP A 237 -11.26 -8.70 1.13
C ASP A 237 -12.06 -9.08 -0.13
N ARG A 238 -11.36 -9.30 -1.26
CA ARG A 238 -11.98 -9.77 -2.51
C ARG A 238 -12.62 -11.15 -2.39
N ILE A 239 -11.99 -12.08 -1.67
CA ILE A 239 -12.55 -13.41 -1.43
C ILE A 239 -13.84 -13.31 -0.61
N THR A 240 -13.85 -12.52 0.46
CA THR A 240 -15.01 -12.38 1.35
C THR A 240 -16.17 -11.58 0.74
N ALA A 241 -15.91 -10.76 -0.28
CA ALA A 241 -16.93 -10.02 -1.02
C ALA A 241 -17.94 -10.95 -1.75
N THR A 242 -17.53 -12.18 -2.10
CA THR A 242 -18.39 -13.18 -2.77
C THR A 242 -19.51 -13.73 -1.89
N SER A 243 -19.50 -13.46 -0.57
CA SER A 243 -20.41 -14.02 0.43
C SER A 243 -20.38 -15.53 0.65
N ASP A 244 -19.63 -16.29 -0.16
CA ASP A 244 -19.44 -17.74 -0.01
C ASP A 244 -18.54 -18.11 1.18
N PHE A 245 -17.61 -17.22 1.51
CA PHE A 245 -16.53 -17.49 2.46
C PHE A 245 -16.59 -16.60 3.69
N GLU A 246 -16.14 -17.17 4.81
CA GLU A 246 -15.77 -16.50 6.04
C GLU A 246 -14.28 -16.73 6.30
N VAL A 247 -13.55 -15.68 6.67
CA VAL A 247 -12.12 -15.75 6.92
C VAL A 247 -11.88 -15.65 8.42
N VAL A 248 -11.08 -16.58 8.95
CA VAL A 248 -10.69 -16.64 10.36
C VAL A 248 -9.17 -16.55 10.46
N ILE A 249 -8.66 -15.43 10.98
CA ILE A 249 -7.23 -15.29 11.31
C ILE A 249 -7.01 -15.92 12.69
N PHE A 250 -6.02 -16.80 12.81
CA PHE A 250 -5.74 -17.49 14.08
C PHE A 250 -5.10 -16.53 15.09
N GLY A 251 -4.22 -15.63 14.63
CA GLY A 251 -3.53 -14.64 15.45
C GLY A 251 -2.30 -15.19 16.17
N ASP A 252 -1.34 -14.32 16.49
CA ASP A 252 -0.07 -14.72 17.11
C ASP A 252 -0.29 -15.46 18.44
N LYS A 253 -1.21 -14.96 19.28
CA LYS A 253 -1.52 -15.56 20.60
C LYS A 253 -1.93 -17.03 20.49
N THR A 254 -2.81 -17.36 19.54
CA THR A 254 -3.24 -18.76 19.36
C THR A 254 -2.15 -19.61 18.74
N ILE A 255 -1.44 -19.10 17.74
CA ILE A 255 -0.41 -19.86 17.04
C ILE A 255 0.77 -20.20 17.99
N LEU A 256 1.17 -19.25 18.82
CA LEU A 256 2.32 -19.41 19.73
C LEU A 256 1.92 -20.11 21.03
N ASP A 257 0.89 -19.63 21.72
CA ASP A 257 0.63 -19.98 23.12
C ASP A 257 -0.37 -21.13 23.28
N ASP A 258 -1.43 -21.17 22.45
CA ASP A 258 -2.51 -22.15 22.61
C ASP A 258 -2.12 -23.53 22.01
N PRO A 259 -2.61 -24.65 22.59
CA PRO A 259 -2.47 -25.98 22.02
C PRO A 259 -3.33 -26.13 20.73
N ILE A 260 -2.92 -27.01 19.81
CA ILE A 260 -3.52 -27.13 18.47
C ILE A 260 -4.97 -27.60 18.49
N GLU A 261 -5.40 -28.25 19.57
CA GLU A 261 -6.77 -28.69 19.80
C GLU A 261 -7.72 -27.50 19.99
N GLU A 262 -7.21 -26.40 20.56
CA GLU A 262 -7.96 -25.15 20.79
C GLU A 262 -7.94 -24.21 19.59
N TRP A 263 -7.17 -24.51 18.55
CA TRP A 263 -7.11 -23.67 17.34
C TRP A 263 -8.45 -23.66 16.59
N PRO A 264 -8.81 -22.54 15.93
CA PRO A 264 -10.05 -22.44 15.17
C PRO A 264 -10.18 -23.53 14.11
N GLN A 265 -11.39 -24.06 13.92
CA GLN A 265 -11.66 -25.05 12.88
C GLN A 265 -11.93 -24.36 11.54
N CYS A 266 -11.40 -24.93 10.44
CA CYS A 266 -11.62 -24.42 9.08
C CYS A 266 -11.69 -25.55 8.06
N GLN A 267 -12.36 -25.31 6.92
CA GLN A 267 -12.36 -26.26 5.80
C GLN A 267 -11.16 -26.05 4.88
N PHE A 268 -10.71 -24.79 4.75
CA PHE A 268 -9.60 -24.37 3.92
C PHE A 268 -8.55 -23.69 4.80
N LEU A 269 -7.28 -23.98 4.58
CA LEU A 269 -6.18 -23.40 5.34
C LEU A 269 -5.20 -22.69 4.40
N ILE A 270 -4.93 -21.44 4.73
CA ILE A 270 -3.82 -20.65 4.20
C ILE A 270 -2.77 -20.60 5.31
N SER A 271 -1.65 -21.30 5.11
CA SER A 271 -0.56 -21.32 6.09
C SER A 271 0.78 -21.48 5.38
N PHE A 272 1.79 -20.79 5.91
CA PHE A 272 3.12 -20.77 5.33
C PHE A 272 4.17 -20.36 6.37
N PHE A 273 5.38 -20.89 6.21
CA PHE A 273 6.51 -20.58 7.06
C PHE A 273 6.94 -19.12 6.93
N SER A 274 7.33 -18.55 8.05
CA SER A 274 8.10 -17.33 8.14
C SER A 274 8.90 -17.35 9.45
N LYS A 275 9.93 -16.52 9.58
CA LYS A 275 10.72 -16.44 10.83
C LYS A 275 9.82 -16.27 12.06
N GLY A 276 9.98 -17.16 13.04
CA GLY A 276 9.18 -17.20 14.28
C GLY A 276 7.89 -18.03 14.20
N PHE A 277 7.50 -18.51 13.01
CA PHE A 277 6.29 -19.32 12.84
C PHE A 277 6.54 -20.80 13.22
N PRO A 278 5.73 -21.40 14.12
CA PRO A 278 5.89 -22.79 14.53
C PRO A 278 5.30 -23.76 13.49
N LEU A 279 6.03 -23.97 12.38
CA LEU A 279 5.59 -24.82 11.27
C LEU A 279 5.19 -26.23 11.72
N GLN A 280 5.90 -26.80 12.69
CA GLN A 280 5.61 -28.13 13.23
C GLN A 280 4.21 -28.21 13.86
N LYS A 281 3.80 -27.21 14.66
CA LYS A 281 2.44 -27.13 15.22
C LYS A 281 1.39 -27.04 14.11
N ALA A 282 1.67 -26.27 13.05
CA ALA A 282 0.75 -26.15 11.91
C ALA A 282 0.59 -27.47 11.15
N ILE A 283 1.67 -28.25 10.96
CA ILE A 283 1.61 -29.60 10.37
C ILE A 283 0.77 -30.54 11.24
N GLU A 284 0.97 -30.52 12.55
CA GLU A 284 0.19 -31.33 13.50
C GLU A 284 -1.30 -30.94 13.49
N TYR A 285 -1.62 -29.64 13.41
CA TYR A 285 -2.98 -29.15 13.22
C TYR A 285 -3.60 -29.67 11.92
N VAL A 286 -2.86 -29.66 10.81
CA VAL A 286 -3.34 -30.19 9.52
C VAL A 286 -3.59 -31.69 9.61
N ALA A 287 -2.73 -32.45 10.29
CA ALA A 287 -2.93 -33.88 10.52
C ALA A 287 -4.19 -34.15 11.36
N LEU A 288 -4.43 -33.33 12.40
CA LEU A 288 -5.57 -33.44 13.31
C LEU A 288 -6.90 -33.06 12.63
N ARG A 289 -6.96 -31.90 11.96
CA ARG A 289 -8.20 -31.28 11.47
C ARG A 289 -8.47 -31.51 9.98
N ARG A 290 -7.46 -31.95 9.22
CA ARG A 290 -7.52 -32.27 7.77
C ARG A 290 -8.15 -31.19 6.87
N PRO A 291 -7.85 -29.88 7.06
CA PRO A 291 -8.30 -28.85 6.13
C PRO A 291 -7.69 -29.07 4.74
N PHE A 292 -8.27 -28.47 3.71
CA PHE A 292 -7.58 -28.34 2.43
C PHE A 292 -6.56 -27.20 2.52
N CYS A 293 -5.28 -27.52 2.39
CA CYS A 293 -4.21 -26.53 2.40
C CYS A 293 -3.95 -26.04 0.97
N ILE A 294 -3.87 -24.71 0.79
CA ILE A 294 -3.56 -24.13 -0.54
C ILE A 294 -2.11 -24.42 -0.96
N ASN A 295 -1.19 -24.38 0.01
CA ASN A 295 0.19 -24.78 -0.13
C ASN A 295 0.43 -25.95 0.82
N ASP A 296 1.20 -26.94 0.39
CA ASP A 296 1.58 -28.03 1.26
C ASP A 296 2.52 -27.54 2.37
N LEU A 297 2.27 -27.92 3.62
CA LEU A 297 3.05 -27.48 4.78
C LEU A 297 4.33 -28.31 4.99
N PRO A 298 4.30 -29.65 5.00
CA PRO A 298 5.52 -30.46 5.06
C PRO A 298 6.56 -30.09 4.00
N LEU A 299 6.14 -29.91 2.74
CA LEU A 299 7.05 -29.62 1.62
C LEU A 299 7.69 -28.22 1.71
N GLN A 300 7.22 -27.31 2.56
CA GLN A 300 7.90 -26.03 2.80
C GLN A 300 9.26 -26.20 3.46
N GLN A 301 9.49 -27.31 4.17
CA GLN A 301 10.78 -27.58 4.81
C GLN A 301 11.91 -27.82 3.79
N LEU A 302 11.57 -28.21 2.56
CA LEU A 302 12.55 -28.32 1.47
C LEU A 302 13.21 -26.98 1.14
N LEU A 303 12.50 -25.88 1.37
CA LEU A 303 12.97 -24.54 1.05
C LEU A 303 14.03 -24.04 2.03
N TRP A 304 14.20 -24.70 3.18
CA TRP A 304 15.23 -24.37 4.16
C TRP A 304 16.62 -24.84 3.75
N ASP A 305 16.73 -25.78 2.81
CA ASP A 305 18.01 -26.29 2.32
C ASP A 305 18.07 -26.19 0.80
N ARG A 306 18.97 -25.34 0.31
CA ARG A 306 19.16 -25.10 -1.13
C ARG A 306 19.53 -26.39 -1.88
N ARG A 307 20.18 -27.36 -1.22
CA ARG A 307 20.52 -28.65 -1.87
C ARG A 307 19.25 -29.41 -2.25
N TRP A 308 18.24 -29.43 -1.38
CA TRP A 308 16.95 -30.05 -1.70
C TRP A 308 16.22 -29.33 -2.82
N VAL A 309 16.18 -27.99 -2.77
CA VAL A 309 15.60 -27.18 -3.84
C VAL A 309 16.23 -27.54 -5.18
N LEU A 310 17.56 -27.57 -5.23
CA LEU A 310 18.32 -27.86 -6.44
C LEU A 310 18.11 -29.29 -6.94
N SER A 311 18.09 -30.29 -6.05
CA SER A 311 17.79 -31.68 -6.40
C SER A 311 16.40 -31.83 -7.02
N VAL A 312 15.39 -31.15 -6.47
CA VAL A 312 14.04 -31.16 -7.04
C VAL A 312 14.04 -30.52 -8.43
N LEU A 313 14.71 -29.37 -8.61
CA LEU A 313 14.80 -28.67 -9.89
C LEU A 313 15.48 -29.52 -10.98
N ASP A 314 16.57 -30.21 -10.65
CA ASP A 314 17.26 -31.12 -11.59
C ASP A 314 16.34 -32.24 -12.02
N ALA A 315 15.61 -32.82 -11.06
CA ALA A 315 14.81 -34.00 -11.29
C ALA A 315 13.53 -33.69 -12.11
N ILE A 316 13.09 -32.43 -12.15
CA ILE A 316 12.01 -31.96 -13.04
C ILE A 316 12.52 -31.28 -14.32
N ASP A 317 13.82 -31.36 -14.60
CA ASP A 317 14.48 -30.77 -15.77
C ASP A 317 14.30 -29.24 -15.90
N VAL A 318 14.39 -28.53 -14.77
CA VAL A 318 14.41 -27.06 -14.74
C VAL A 318 15.86 -26.57 -14.86
N PRO A 319 16.20 -25.74 -15.88
CA PRO A 319 17.55 -25.22 -16.05
C PRO A 319 18.00 -24.38 -14.85
N THR A 320 19.18 -24.69 -14.34
CA THR A 320 19.85 -23.98 -13.24
C THR A 320 21.33 -23.76 -13.59
N PRO A 321 22.03 -22.78 -12.98
CA PRO A 321 23.45 -22.60 -13.22
C PRO A 321 24.27 -23.84 -12.89
N LYS A 322 25.32 -24.10 -13.68
CA LYS A 322 26.28 -25.17 -13.40
C LYS A 322 26.91 -24.95 -12.04
N ARG A 323 26.86 -25.98 -11.18
CA ARG A 323 27.22 -25.90 -9.77
C ARG A 323 28.09 -27.03 -9.26
N ILE A 324 28.78 -26.76 -8.16
CA ILE A 324 29.55 -27.69 -7.32
C ILE A 324 29.05 -27.51 -5.88
N ILE A 325 28.75 -28.61 -5.19
CA ILE A 325 28.24 -28.58 -3.80
C ILE A 325 29.33 -29.10 -2.87
N VAL A 326 29.67 -28.31 -1.85
CA VAL A 326 30.69 -28.64 -0.84
C VAL A 326 30.00 -28.84 0.51
N ASN A 327 30.12 -30.05 1.04
CA ASN A 327 29.44 -30.46 2.27
C ASN A 327 30.45 -30.66 3.39
N ARG A 328 30.35 -29.84 4.43
CA ARG A 328 31.12 -29.91 5.67
C ARG A 328 30.22 -30.26 6.88
N ASP A 329 28.94 -30.52 6.63
CA ASP A 329 27.91 -30.90 7.59
C ASP A 329 27.43 -32.35 7.39
N ASP A 330 26.47 -32.80 8.19
CA ASP A 330 25.86 -34.13 8.11
C ASP A 330 24.92 -34.32 6.91
N GLY A 331 24.89 -33.35 5.98
CA GLY A 331 23.97 -33.30 4.85
C GLY A 331 22.64 -32.63 5.18
N PRO A 332 21.73 -32.55 4.19
CA PRO A 332 20.49 -31.80 4.30
C PRO A 332 19.51 -32.51 5.24
N LYS A 333 18.94 -31.76 6.18
CA LYS A 333 17.98 -32.29 7.18
C LYS A 333 16.57 -32.32 6.59
N TYR A 334 15.82 -33.38 6.86
CA TYR A 334 14.42 -33.52 6.42
C TYR A 334 13.63 -34.48 7.32
N TYR A 335 12.31 -34.48 7.18
CA TYR A 335 11.42 -35.43 7.83
C TYR A 335 11.08 -36.58 6.89
N LYS A 336 11.19 -37.83 7.35
CA LYS A 336 11.03 -39.05 6.51
C LYS A 336 9.77 -39.03 5.62
N GLY A 337 8.64 -38.52 6.12
CA GLY A 337 7.39 -38.44 5.35
C GLY A 337 7.42 -37.50 4.14
N VAL A 338 8.27 -36.47 4.14
CA VAL A 338 8.42 -35.50 3.03
C VAL A 338 9.04 -36.17 1.80
N ILE A 339 10.07 -37.00 2.00
CA ILE A 339 10.75 -37.70 0.90
C ILE A 339 9.85 -38.79 0.31
N GLU A 340 9.12 -39.53 1.14
CA GLU A 340 8.17 -40.53 0.64
C GLU A 340 7.08 -39.89 -0.23
N GLU A 341 6.57 -38.72 0.15
CA GLU A 341 5.58 -37.97 -0.59
C GLU A 341 6.14 -37.40 -1.91
N LEU A 342 7.35 -36.85 -1.91
CA LEU A 342 8.03 -36.42 -3.13
C LEU A 342 8.32 -37.59 -4.07
N ASN A 343 8.85 -38.69 -3.55
CA ASN A 343 9.15 -39.87 -4.35
C ASN A 343 7.87 -40.41 -5.02
N LYS A 344 6.75 -40.40 -4.29
CA LYS A 344 5.44 -40.82 -4.81
C LYS A 344 4.88 -39.86 -5.84
N ASN A 345 4.98 -38.55 -5.61
CA ASN A 345 4.35 -37.53 -6.45
C ASN A 345 5.18 -37.18 -7.70
N LEU A 346 6.51 -37.29 -7.60
CA LEU A 346 7.43 -36.95 -8.67
C LEU A 346 7.99 -38.18 -9.39
N GLY A 347 7.92 -39.38 -8.78
CA GLY A 347 8.50 -40.60 -9.34
C GLY A 347 10.03 -40.64 -9.27
N ILE A 348 10.63 -39.92 -8.32
CA ILE A 348 12.07 -39.65 -8.23
C ILE A 348 12.61 -40.31 -6.96
N ASP A 349 13.71 -41.07 -7.04
CA ASP A 349 14.37 -41.61 -5.84
C ASP A 349 15.34 -40.59 -5.25
N LEU A 350 14.80 -39.66 -4.46
CA LEU A 350 15.60 -38.67 -3.73
C LEU A 350 16.46 -39.30 -2.62
N GLY A 351 16.21 -40.57 -2.24
CA GLY A 351 16.94 -41.27 -1.18
C GLY A 351 18.40 -41.57 -1.53
N ASN A 352 18.71 -41.74 -2.82
CA ASN A 352 20.08 -41.91 -3.31
C ASN A 352 20.85 -40.58 -3.48
N MET A 353 20.16 -39.43 -3.43
CA MET A 353 20.78 -38.10 -3.57
C MET A 353 21.44 -37.59 -2.28
N THR A 354 21.42 -38.35 -1.19
CA THR A 354 22.10 -38.00 0.08
C THR A 354 23.58 -38.39 0.11
N ASN A 355 24.10 -39.04 -0.93
CA ASN A 355 25.54 -39.32 -1.08
C ASN A 355 26.28 -38.08 -1.60
N PHE A 356 26.37 -37.09 -0.74
CA PHE A 356 27.11 -35.88 -1.04
C PHE A 356 28.62 -36.10 -0.88
N SER A 357 29.40 -35.68 -1.89
CA SER A 357 30.85 -35.64 -1.78
C SER A 357 31.26 -34.75 -0.60
N ARG A 358 32.10 -35.29 0.29
CA ARG A 358 32.78 -34.55 1.38
C ARG A 358 34.18 -34.10 0.97
N GLU A 359 34.45 -34.06 -0.33
CA GLU A 359 35.71 -33.55 -0.84
C GLU A 359 35.89 -32.08 -0.46
N ASN A 360 37.09 -31.76 0.01
CA ASN A 360 37.43 -30.39 0.35
C ASN A 360 37.56 -29.55 -0.93
N VAL A 361 37.06 -28.32 -0.86
CA VAL A 361 37.37 -27.31 -1.87
C VAL A 361 38.80 -26.84 -1.73
N ILE A 362 39.53 -26.84 -2.84
CA ILE A 362 40.90 -26.36 -2.95
C ILE A 362 40.86 -25.16 -3.89
N GLN A 363 41.29 -24.01 -3.39
CA GLN A 363 41.54 -22.83 -4.21
C GLN A 363 42.94 -22.97 -4.81
N ILE A 364 43.02 -23.37 -6.09
CA ILE A 364 44.28 -23.74 -6.75
C ILE A 364 45.07 -22.52 -7.22
N ASP A 365 44.37 -21.42 -7.49
CA ASP A 365 44.92 -20.11 -7.81
C ASP A 365 43.91 -19.01 -7.41
N LYS A 366 44.21 -17.74 -7.72
CA LYS A 366 43.33 -16.62 -7.35
C LYS A 366 41.97 -16.66 -8.03
N ASP A 367 41.84 -17.29 -9.20
CA ASP A 367 40.64 -17.25 -10.03
C ASP A 367 39.93 -18.61 -10.14
N THR A 368 40.49 -19.67 -9.59
CA THR A 368 39.99 -21.04 -9.79
C THR A 368 39.84 -21.80 -8.48
N ILE A 369 38.70 -22.48 -8.32
CA ILE A 369 38.46 -23.48 -7.27
C ILE A 369 38.28 -24.88 -7.88
N MET A 370 38.64 -25.90 -7.09
CA MET A 370 38.52 -27.30 -7.45
C MET A 370 37.93 -28.11 -6.31
N VAL A 371 36.99 -29.00 -6.62
CA VAL A 371 36.41 -29.99 -5.70
C VAL A 371 36.48 -31.36 -6.38
N GLY A 372 37.29 -32.26 -5.84
CA GLY A 372 37.59 -33.54 -6.49
C GLY A 372 38.19 -33.33 -7.88
N LYS A 373 37.47 -33.76 -8.93
CA LYS A 373 37.85 -33.57 -10.35
C LYS A 373 37.17 -32.38 -11.02
N GLN A 374 36.29 -31.67 -10.33
CA GLN A 374 35.48 -30.59 -10.90
C GLN A 374 36.18 -29.24 -10.66
N ARG A 375 36.32 -28.46 -11.74
CA ARG A 375 36.93 -27.12 -11.73
C ARG A 375 35.87 -26.05 -12.01
N LEU A 376 35.94 -24.94 -11.29
CA LEU A 376 35.12 -23.75 -11.51
C LEU A 376 36.00 -22.48 -11.46
N GLU A 377 35.88 -21.62 -12.47
CA GLU A 377 36.64 -20.38 -12.62
C GLU A 377 35.75 -19.17 -12.30
N LYS A 378 36.37 -18.08 -11.82
CA LYS A 378 35.69 -16.82 -11.60
C LYS A 378 35.28 -16.19 -12.95
N PRO A 379 34.11 -15.52 -13.04
CA PRO A 379 33.23 -15.22 -11.92
C PRO A 379 32.33 -16.39 -11.51
N PHE A 380 32.21 -16.59 -10.19
CA PHE A 380 31.29 -17.58 -9.60
C PHE A 380 30.59 -17.02 -8.38
N VAL A 381 29.45 -17.63 -8.03
CA VAL A 381 28.63 -17.30 -6.88
C VAL A 381 28.76 -18.40 -5.83
N GLU A 382 28.97 -18.01 -4.58
CA GLU A 382 29.01 -18.89 -3.41
C GLU A 382 27.77 -18.63 -2.54
N LYS A 383 26.89 -19.63 -2.43
CA LYS A 383 25.66 -19.59 -1.63
C LYS A 383 25.78 -20.52 -0.41
N PRO A 384 25.44 -20.08 0.80
CA PRO A 384 25.23 -20.97 1.94
C PRO A 384 24.19 -22.05 1.61
N VAL A 385 24.34 -23.28 2.11
CA VAL A 385 23.32 -24.33 1.92
C VAL A 385 22.00 -24.01 2.62
N ASP A 386 22.03 -23.23 3.69
CA ASP A 386 20.84 -22.72 4.38
C ASP A 386 20.09 -21.73 3.46
N GLY A 387 18.83 -22.03 3.18
CA GLY A 387 17.94 -21.21 2.36
C GLY A 387 17.62 -19.85 2.98
N GLU A 388 17.63 -19.74 4.30
CA GLU A 388 17.37 -18.51 5.05
C GLU A 388 18.63 -17.65 5.26
N ASP A 389 19.83 -18.22 5.00
CA ASP A 389 21.07 -17.46 4.95
C ASP A 389 21.23 -16.78 3.57
N HIS A 390 21.18 -15.45 3.60
CA HIS A 390 21.27 -14.59 2.43
C HIS A 390 22.68 -13.99 2.21
N ASN A 391 23.70 -14.47 2.93
CA ASN A 391 25.09 -14.04 2.75
C ASN A 391 25.71 -14.72 1.52
N ILE A 392 25.32 -14.25 0.33
CA ILE A 392 25.74 -14.80 -0.96
C ILE A 392 26.91 -13.98 -1.51
N TYR A 393 28.02 -14.63 -1.86
CA TYR A 393 29.23 -13.93 -2.30
C TYR A 393 29.47 -14.16 -3.79
N ILE A 394 29.91 -13.12 -4.49
CA ILE A 394 30.24 -13.17 -5.91
C ILE A 394 31.71 -12.81 -6.04
N TYR A 395 32.48 -13.72 -6.60
CA TYR A 395 33.92 -13.59 -6.76
C TYR A 395 34.23 -13.19 -8.19
N TYR A 396 34.95 -12.08 -8.40
CA TYR A 396 35.32 -11.63 -9.74
C TYR A 396 36.77 -12.03 -10.08
N PRO A 397 37.06 -12.37 -11.35
CA PRO A 397 38.41 -12.74 -11.77
C PRO A 397 39.34 -11.51 -11.79
N GLU A 398 40.65 -11.73 -11.72
CA GLU A 398 41.64 -10.64 -11.82
C GLU A 398 41.50 -9.85 -13.14
N SER A 399 41.06 -10.50 -14.21
CA SER A 399 40.78 -9.86 -15.51
C SER A 399 39.64 -8.82 -15.46
N MET A 400 38.75 -8.91 -14.46
CA MET A 400 37.67 -7.93 -14.20
C MET A 400 38.01 -6.97 -13.05
N GLY A 401 39.26 -6.94 -12.59
CA GLY A 401 39.71 -6.12 -11.47
C GLY A 401 39.70 -6.82 -10.11
N GLY A 402 39.38 -8.12 -10.06
CA GLY A 402 39.35 -8.89 -8.82
C GLY A 402 38.24 -8.47 -7.84
N GLY A 403 38.37 -8.87 -6.58
CA GLY A 403 37.43 -8.50 -5.52
C GLY A 403 36.26 -9.46 -5.31
N VAL A 404 35.52 -9.20 -4.24
CA VAL A 404 34.30 -9.94 -3.87
C VAL A 404 33.16 -8.97 -3.64
N ARG A 405 31.99 -9.27 -4.22
CA ARG A 405 30.74 -8.61 -3.85
C ARG A 405 29.98 -9.50 -2.88
N LYS A 406 29.74 -9.00 -1.66
CA LYS A 406 29.01 -9.68 -0.60
C LYS A 406 27.56 -9.19 -0.61
N LEU A 407 26.63 -10.06 -0.97
CA LEU A 407 25.18 -9.80 -0.86
C LEU A 407 24.74 -10.14 0.56
N PHE A 408 23.72 -9.44 1.03
CA PHE A 408 23.14 -9.66 2.35
C PHE A 408 21.64 -9.34 2.35
N ARG A 409 20.95 -9.78 3.40
CA ARG A 409 19.55 -9.38 3.64
C ARG A 409 19.50 -7.85 3.72
N LYS A 410 18.68 -7.24 2.86
CA LYS A 410 18.61 -5.78 2.68
C LYS A 410 18.60 -5.03 4.01
N VAL A 411 19.56 -4.13 4.19
CA VAL A 411 19.64 -3.20 5.33
C VAL A 411 19.55 -1.79 4.76
N GLY A 412 18.48 -1.06 5.12
CA GLY A 412 18.18 0.24 4.52
C GLY A 412 17.99 0.15 2.99
N ASN A 413 18.80 0.90 2.26
CA ASN A 413 18.87 0.94 0.80
C ASN A 413 19.98 0.06 0.22
N LYS A 414 20.73 -0.71 1.03
CA LYS A 414 21.78 -1.61 0.54
C LYS A 414 21.33 -3.07 0.51
N SER A 415 21.82 -3.80 -0.48
CA SER A 415 21.63 -5.24 -0.71
C SER A 415 22.92 -6.00 -1.01
N SER A 416 24.01 -5.29 -1.28
CA SER A 416 25.36 -5.83 -1.41
C SER A 416 26.41 -4.74 -1.19
N GLU A 417 27.65 -5.16 -1.00
CA GLU A 417 28.83 -4.29 -0.92
C GLU A 417 30.02 -4.97 -1.62
N PHE A 418 30.88 -4.18 -2.26
CA PHE A 418 32.03 -4.67 -3.02
C PHE A 418 33.33 -4.42 -2.25
N PHE A 419 34.16 -5.45 -2.17
CA PHE A 419 35.44 -5.48 -1.46
C PHE A 419 36.54 -5.80 -2.47
N PRO A 420 37.29 -4.79 -2.97
CA PRO A 420 38.26 -4.98 -4.04
C PRO A 420 39.47 -5.84 -3.63
N ASP A 421 39.85 -5.81 -2.36
CA ASP A 421 41.06 -6.48 -1.86
C ASP A 421 40.80 -7.94 -1.42
N GLU A 422 39.54 -8.37 -1.40
CA GLU A 422 39.17 -9.73 -1.01
C GLU A 422 39.08 -10.66 -2.23
N TRP A 423 39.49 -11.92 -2.06
CA TRP A 423 39.46 -12.91 -3.15
C TRP A 423 39.36 -14.37 -2.68
N GLU A 424 39.57 -14.64 -1.38
CA GLU A 424 39.52 -15.97 -0.78
C GLU A 424 38.08 -16.43 -0.50
N ILE A 425 37.81 -17.71 -0.76
CA ILE A 425 36.51 -18.34 -0.45
C ILE A 425 36.31 -18.60 1.05
N ARG A 426 35.04 -18.75 1.48
CA ARG A 426 34.75 -19.15 2.86
C ARG A 426 35.16 -20.60 3.12
N LYS A 427 35.93 -20.82 4.18
CA LYS A 427 36.48 -22.13 4.56
C LYS A 427 35.59 -22.89 5.55
N GLU A 428 34.76 -22.17 6.31
CA GLU A 428 33.86 -22.72 7.33
C GLU A 428 32.40 -22.73 6.84
N GLY A 429 31.68 -23.84 7.07
CA GLY A 429 30.28 -24.03 6.64
C GLY A 429 30.13 -24.83 5.33
N SER A 430 28.91 -25.15 4.93
CA SER A 430 28.62 -25.83 3.65
C SER A 430 28.12 -24.83 2.62
N PHE A 431 28.58 -24.95 1.36
CA PHE A 431 28.26 -23.99 0.29
C PHE A 431 27.96 -24.66 -1.05
N ILE A 432 27.21 -23.94 -1.88
CA ILE A 432 27.00 -24.20 -3.30
C ILE A 432 27.78 -23.15 -4.08
N TYR A 433 28.72 -23.61 -4.91
CA TYR A 433 29.46 -22.77 -5.84
C TYR A 433 28.85 -22.93 -7.23
N GLU A 434 28.28 -21.86 -7.78
CA GLU A 434 27.62 -21.87 -9.09
C GLU A 434 28.25 -20.86 -10.06
N THR A 435 28.16 -21.15 -11.35
CA THR A 435 28.68 -20.26 -12.39
C THR A 435 27.91 -18.94 -12.35
N PHE A 436 28.62 -17.80 -12.35
CA PHE A 436 27.98 -16.50 -12.45
C PHE A 436 27.39 -16.33 -13.85
N ILE A 437 26.11 -15.96 -13.91
CA ILE A 437 25.41 -15.71 -15.17
C ILE A 437 25.44 -14.20 -15.42
N ASP A 438 26.24 -13.77 -16.39
CA ASP A 438 26.26 -12.38 -16.82
C ASP A 438 25.02 -12.09 -17.68
N VAL A 439 24.24 -11.09 -17.25
CA VAL A 439 22.95 -10.73 -17.83
C VAL A 439 23.04 -9.32 -18.39
N GLU A 440 22.73 -9.15 -19.69
CA GLU A 440 22.96 -7.88 -20.41
C GLU A 440 22.33 -6.64 -19.75
N LYS A 441 21.21 -6.81 -19.04
CA LYS A 441 20.50 -5.72 -18.34
C LYS A 441 20.77 -5.65 -16.84
N ALA A 442 21.50 -6.61 -16.26
CA ALA A 442 21.71 -6.73 -14.82
C ALA A 442 20.39 -6.69 -14.01
N GLU A 443 19.38 -7.42 -14.49
CA GLU A 443 18.06 -7.53 -13.87
C GLU A 443 17.75 -8.97 -13.46
N ASP A 444 17.19 -9.14 -12.26
CA ASP A 444 16.62 -10.41 -11.82
C ASP A 444 15.11 -10.41 -12.14
N ILE A 445 14.57 -11.51 -12.64
CA ILE A 445 13.13 -11.70 -12.86
C ILE A 445 12.54 -12.43 -11.66
N LYS A 446 11.58 -11.81 -10.99
CA LYS A 446 10.79 -12.46 -9.94
C LYS A 446 9.50 -12.99 -10.52
N VAL A 447 9.30 -14.30 -10.44
CA VAL A 447 8.09 -14.98 -10.91
C VAL A 447 7.22 -15.36 -9.72
N TYR A 448 5.91 -15.17 -9.86
CA TYR A 448 4.88 -15.41 -8.84
C TYR A 448 3.76 -16.27 -9.43
N THR A 449 3.64 -17.49 -8.96
CA THR A 449 2.64 -18.46 -9.44
C THR A 449 1.39 -18.46 -8.57
N ILE A 450 0.25 -18.77 -9.20
CA ILE A 450 -1.03 -19.04 -8.54
C ILE A 450 -1.57 -20.35 -9.11
N GLY A 451 -0.99 -21.43 -8.62
CA GLY A 451 -1.12 -22.75 -9.19
C GLY A 451 -0.42 -22.87 -10.53
N PRO A 452 -0.67 -23.97 -11.26
CA PRO A 452 0.04 -24.29 -12.49
C PRO A 452 -0.37 -23.42 -13.70
N TYR A 453 -1.43 -22.62 -13.60
CA TYR A 453 -2.05 -21.98 -14.77
C TYR A 453 -1.88 -20.46 -14.82
N TYR A 454 -1.27 -19.86 -13.79
CA TYR A 454 -1.07 -18.42 -13.74
C TYR A 454 0.31 -18.12 -13.17
N ALA A 455 1.07 -17.29 -13.87
CA ALA A 455 2.35 -16.76 -13.43
C ALA A 455 2.43 -15.27 -13.76
N HIS A 456 2.84 -14.47 -12.79
CA HIS A 456 3.12 -13.04 -12.93
C HIS A 456 4.61 -12.82 -12.79
N ALA A 457 5.21 -11.94 -13.59
CA ALA A 457 6.64 -11.66 -13.52
C ALA A 457 6.95 -10.16 -13.45
N GLU A 458 7.98 -9.85 -12.66
CA GLU A 458 8.48 -8.48 -12.50
C GLU A 458 10.01 -8.49 -12.52
N THR A 459 10.62 -7.57 -13.26
CA THR A 459 12.07 -7.35 -13.15
C THR A 459 12.40 -6.43 -11.99
N ARG A 460 13.58 -6.64 -11.42
CA ARG A 460 14.21 -5.74 -10.47
C ARG A 460 15.69 -5.62 -10.79
N LYS A 461 16.29 -4.51 -10.36
CA LYS A 461 17.75 -4.35 -10.42
C LYS A 461 18.41 -5.47 -9.62
N SER A 462 19.37 -6.15 -10.26
CA SER A 462 20.12 -7.21 -9.61
C SER A 462 21.03 -6.62 -8.52
N PRO A 463 21.15 -7.26 -7.34
CA PRO A 463 22.07 -6.83 -6.28
C PRO A 463 23.54 -6.78 -6.71
N VAL A 464 23.89 -7.37 -7.87
CA VAL A 464 25.27 -7.50 -8.36
C VAL A 464 25.86 -6.20 -8.92
N VAL A 465 25.03 -5.19 -9.20
CA VAL A 465 25.45 -3.93 -9.85
C VAL A 465 26.22 -3.02 -8.89
N ASP A 466 25.50 -2.28 -8.02
CA ASP A 466 26.07 -1.36 -7.03
C ASP A 466 25.60 -1.67 -5.60
N GLY A 467 24.67 -2.62 -5.45
CA GLY A 467 24.03 -2.96 -4.19
C GLY A 467 22.96 -1.97 -3.71
N ILE A 468 22.71 -0.87 -4.43
CA ILE A 468 21.72 0.16 -4.06
C ILE A 468 20.33 -0.26 -4.53
N VAL A 469 19.41 -0.36 -3.58
CA VAL A 469 18.00 -0.69 -3.74
C VAL A 469 17.20 0.60 -3.84
N ARG A 470 16.68 0.88 -5.04
CA ARG A 470 15.74 2.00 -5.24
C ARG A 470 14.36 1.61 -4.75
N ARG A 471 13.71 2.51 -4.03
CA ARG A 471 12.36 2.30 -3.47
C ARG A 471 11.38 3.31 -4.04
N ASN A 472 10.11 2.95 -4.10
CA ASN A 472 9.02 3.89 -4.40
C ASN A 472 8.49 4.54 -3.12
N THR A 473 7.53 5.46 -3.27
CA THR A 473 6.79 6.12 -2.18
C THR A 473 6.13 5.15 -1.19
N ASP A 474 5.87 3.91 -1.61
CA ASP A 474 5.33 2.82 -0.80
C ASP A 474 6.40 2.13 0.08
N GLY A 475 7.67 2.58 0.02
CA GLY A 475 8.83 1.94 0.67
C GLY A 475 9.23 0.61 0.04
N LYS A 476 8.65 0.24 -1.11
CA LYS A 476 8.91 -1.02 -1.81
C LYS A 476 9.98 -0.82 -2.86
N GLU A 477 10.80 -1.84 -3.06
CA GLU A 477 11.73 -1.89 -4.19
C GLU A 477 11.01 -1.64 -5.51
N VAL A 478 11.61 -0.78 -6.35
CA VAL A 478 11.10 -0.49 -7.69
C VAL A 478 11.19 -1.76 -8.54
N ARG A 479 10.09 -2.06 -9.23
CA ARG A 479 9.95 -3.22 -10.09
C ARG A 479 9.20 -2.86 -11.35
N HIS A 480 9.50 -3.56 -12.43
CA HIS A 480 8.87 -3.34 -13.72
C HIS A 480 8.17 -4.61 -14.18
N LEU A 481 6.95 -4.49 -14.70
CA LEU A 481 6.23 -5.63 -15.26
C LEU A 481 7.02 -6.21 -16.44
N THR A 482 7.08 -7.54 -16.53
CA THR A 482 7.68 -8.24 -17.67
C THR A 482 6.87 -9.46 -18.02
N ASP A 483 6.78 -9.75 -19.31
CA ASP A 483 6.06 -10.92 -19.82
C ASP A 483 6.95 -12.16 -19.78
N LEU A 484 6.35 -13.32 -19.49
CA LEU A 484 7.01 -14.62 -19.53
C LEU A 484 6.82 -15.27 -20.91
N SER A 485 7.89 -15.84 -21.47
CA SER A 485 7.79 -16.67 -22.67
C SER A 485 7.02 -17.98 -22.38
N GLU A 486 6.59 -18.69 -23.42
CA GLU A 486 5.93 -19.99 -23.26
C GLU A 486 6.80 -21.00 -22.50
N GLU A 487 8.11 -21.03 -22.78
CA GLU A 487 9.08 -21.85 -22.05
C GLU A 487 9.13 -21.48 -20.56
N GLU A 488 9.14 -20.19 -20.24
CA GLU A 488 9.17 -19.70 -18.86
C GLU A 488 7.86 -19.95 -18.11
N GLN A 489 6.72 -19.90 -18.80
CA GLN A 489 5.42 -20.28 -18.24
C GLN A 489 5.39 -21.78 -17.88
N GLU A 490 5.93 -22.63 -18.75
CA GLU A 490 6.07 -24.05 -18.48
C GLU A 490 7.06 -24.34 -17.32
N LEU A 491 8.15 -23.58 -17.21
CA LEU A 491 9.03 -23.62 -16.04
C LEU A 491 8.27 -23.27 -14.76
N ALA A 492 7.50 -22.18 -14.77
CA ALA A 492 6.71 -21.75 -13.63
C ALA A 492 5.68 -22.82 -13.21
N ARG A 493 5.04 -23.47 -14.19
CA ARG A 493 4.11 -24.59 -13.97
C ARG A 493 4.79 -25.75 -13.26
N ARG A 494 5.94 -26.21 -13.78
CA ARG A 494 6.70 -27.34 -13.21
C ARG A 494 7.17 -27.02 -11.79
N VAL A 495 7.68 -25.83 -11.54
CA VAL A 495 8.10 -25.39 -10.19
C VAL A 495 6.93 -25.37 -9.20
N SER A 496 5.80 -24.74 -9.56
CA SER A 496 4.62 -24.70 -8.66
C SER A 496 4.12 -26.09 -8.29
N MET A 497 4.05 -27.01 -9.27
CA MET A 497 3.60 -28.38 -9.04
C MET A 497 4.58 -29.20 -8.22
N ALA A 498 5.88 -29.12 -8.52
CA ALA A 498 6.87 -29.98 -7.90
C ALA A 498 7.06 -29.69 -6.41
N PHE A 499 7.06 -28.42 -6.04
CA PHE A 499 7.13 -28.01 -4.63
C PHE A 499 5.75 -28.06 -3.93
N SER A 500 4.68 -28.41 -4.66
CA SER A 500 3.27 -28.34 -4.19
C SER A 500 2.93 -27.01 -3.52
N GLN A 501 3.50 -25.93 -4.05
CA GLN A 501 3.25 -24.56 -3.60
C GLN A 501 2.40 -23.89 -4.66
N THR A 502 1.08 -23.84 -4.44
CA THR A 502 0.14 -23.14 -5.34
C THR A 502 0.53 -21.67 -5.44
N ILE A 503 0.74 -21.01 -4.30
CA ILE A 503 1.30 -19.67 -4.26
C ILE A 503 2.81 -19.80 -4.05
N CYS A 504 3.58 -19.64 -5.13
CA CYS A 504 5.04 -19.80 -5.10
C CYS A 504 5.76 -18.66 -5.82
N GLY A 505 6.77 -18.09 -5.17
CA GLY A 505 7.70 -17.13 -5.75
C GLY A 505 9.07 -17.76 -6.00
N PHE A 506 9.68 -17.45 -7.14
CA PHE A 506 11.04 -17.87 -7.47
C PHE A 506 11.74 -16.83 -8.35
N ASP A 507 13.07 -16.89 -8.41
CA ASP A 507 13.91 -15.96 -9.16
C ASP A 507 14.50 -16.65 -10.40
N LEU A 508 14.49 -15.91 -11.51
CA LEU A 508 14.92 -16.34 -12.83
C LEU A 508 15.84 -15.29 -13.47
N VAL A 509 16.81 -15.74 -14.25
CA VAL A 509 17.69 -14.89 -15.05
C VAL A 509 17.62 -15.30 -16.52
N ARG A 510 17.68 -14.31 -17.43
CA ARG A 510 17.69 -14.51 -18.89
C ARG A 510 19.11 -14.29 -19.41
N CYS A 511 19.70 -15.29 -20.04
CA CYS A 511 21.02 -15.22 -20.67
C CYS A 511 20.89 -15.68 -22.13
N GLY A 512 20.97 -14.72 -23.06
CA GLY A 512 20.68 -14.96 -24.47
C GLY A 512 19.24 -15.46 -24.66
N SER A 513 19.09 -16.62 -25.31
CA SER A 513 17.79 -17.27 -25.52
C SER A 513 17.38 -18.23 -24.41
N LYS A 514 18.14 -18.34 -23.32
CA LYS A 514 17.89 -19.30 -22.24
C LYS A 514 17.48 -18.61 -20.95
N SER A 515 16.58 -19.25 -20.21
CA SER A 515 16.15 -18.82 -18.89
C SER A 515 16.53 -19.86 -17.84
N MET A 516 17.11 -19.41 -16.73
CA MET A 516 17.56 -20.29 -15.64
C MET A 516 16.97 -19.85 -14.31
N VAL A 517 16.51 -20.81 -13.52
CA VAL A 517 16.04 -20.58 -12.14
C VAL A 517 17.26 -20.52 -11.21
N ILE A 518 17.31 -19.52 -10.35
CA ILE A 518 18.44 -19.27 -9.44
C ILE A 518 18.08 -19.40 -7.95
N ASP A 519 16.78 -19.31 -7.62
CA ASP A 519 16.28 -19.40 -6.24
C ASP A 519 14.78 -19.71 -6.21
N VAL A 520 14.30 -20.53 -5.27
CA VAL A 520 12.87 -20.83 -5.05
C VAL A 520 12.52 -20.49 -3.61
N ASN A 521 11.57 -19.58 -3.42
CA ASN A 521 11.27 -18.99 -2.11
C ASN A 521 10.00 -19.57 -1.45
N GLY A 522 9.15 -20.30 -2.19
CA GLY A 522 7.83 -20.71 -1.72
C GLY A 522 6.87 -19.53 -1.59
N TRP A 523 6.13 -19.43 -0.48
CA TRP A 523 5.04 -18.46 -0.34
C TRP A 523 5.48 -17.01 -0.60
N SER A 524 4.92 -16.40 -1.66
CA SER A 524 5.20 -15.00 -2.00
C SER A 524 4.06 -14.37 -2.78
N PHE A 525 3.71 -13.13 -2.44
CA PHE A 525 2.74 -12.33 -3.18
C PHE A 525 3.40 -11.17 -3.90
N VAL A 526 2.85 -10.84 -5.07
CA VAL A 526 3.09 -9.58 -5.75
C VAL A 526 2.59 -8.43 -4.86
N LYS A 527 3.25 -7.27 -4.94
CA LYS A 527 2.95 -6.12 -4.09
C LYS A 527 2.50 -4.92 -4.93
N GLY A 528 1.30 -4.42 -4.63
CA GLY A 528 0.78 -3.19 -5.23
C GLY A 528 0.19 -3.37 -6.63
N ASN A 529 -0.20 -4.59 -7.00
CA ASN A 529 -0.80 -4.89 -8.29
C ASN A 529 -2.23 -5.41 -8.08
N ASP A 530 -3.23 -4.60 -8.40
CA ASP A 530 -4.64 -4.96 -8.19
C ASP A 530 -5.09 -6.10 -9.10
N ASN A 531 -4.61 -6.17 -10.35
CA ASN A 531 -4.92 -7.26 -11.28
C ASN A 531 -4.44 -8.61 -10.70
N TYR A 532 -3.23 -8.65 -10.12
CA TYR A 532 -2.73 -9.84 -9.44
C TYR A 532 -3.62 -10.20 -8.25
N TYR A 533 -4.05 -9.23 -7.45
CA TYR A 533 -4.94 -9.50 -6.31
C TYR A 533 -6.31 -10.04 -6.73
N ASP A 534 -6.89 -9.49 -7.81
CA ASP A 534 -8.14 -9.97 -8.40
C ASP A 534 -8.01 -11.41 -8.90
N MET A 535 -6.94 -11.69 -9.66
CA MET A 535 -6.67 -13.02 -10.19
C MET A 535 -6.40 -14.04 -9.08
N CYS A 536 -5.61 -13.66 -8.06
CA CYS A 536 -5.32 -14.51 -6.91
C CYS A 536 -6.59 -14.87 -6.15
N ALA A 537 -7.40 -13.86 -5.80
CA ALA A 537 -8.66 -14.08 -5.10
C ALA A 537 -9.59 -15.00 -5.91
N LYS A 538 -9.74 -14.74 -7.21
CA LYS A 538 -10.57 -15.53 -8.12
C LYS A 538 -10.13 -17.00 -8.19
N ILE A 539 -8.85 -17.26 -8.46
CA ILE A 539 -8.32 -18.63 -8.59
C ILE A 539 -8.43 -19.39 -7.27
N MET A 540 -8.12 -18.74 -6.14
CA MET A 540 -8.26 -19.35 -4.81
C MET A 540 -9.71 -19.70 -4.51
N SER A 541 -10.64 -18.76 -4.69
CA SER A 541 -12.08 -18.98 -4.47
C SER A 541 -12.61 -20.13 -5.33
N GLN A 542 -12.27 -20.16 -6.63
CA GLN A 542 -12.67 -21.26 -7.53
C GLN A 542 -12.10 -22.61 -7.08
N THR A 543 -10.84 -22.62 -6.64
CA THR A 543 -10.19 -23.83 -6.12
C THR A 543 -10.90 -24.34 -4.87
N PHE A 544 -11.18 -23.46 -3.90
CA PHE A 544 -11.89 -23.81 -2.67
C PHE A 544 -13.31 -24.32 -2.95
N LEU A 545 -14.07 -23.65 -3.82
CA LEU A 545 -15.41 -24.11 -4.22
C LEU A 545 -15.37 -25.48 -4.91
N LYS A 546 -14.40 -25.71 -5.81
CA LYS A 546 -14.21 -27.00 -6.47
C LYS A 546 -13.91 -28.12 -5.46
N ILE A 547 -13.07 -27.85 -4.46
CA ILE A 547 -12.75 -28.80 -3.41
C ILE A 547 -13.96 -29.03 -2.48
N ALA A 548 -14.71 -27.99 -2.11
CA ALA A 548 -15.94 -28.09 -1.32
C ALA A 548 -16.94 -29.05 -1.99
N ARG A 549 -17.15 -28.88 -3.31
CA ARG A 549 -18.03 -29.74 -4.11
C ARG A 549 -17.54 -31.20 -4.14
N LYS A 550 -16.24 -31.42 -4.31
CA LYS A 550 -15.64 -32.77 -4.34
C LYS A 550 -15.71 -33.49 -3.00
N ARG A 551 -15.45 -32.80 -1.89
CA ARG A 551 -15.41 -33.40 -0.55
C ARG A 551 -16.79 -33.78 -0.01
N ARG A 552 -17.90 -33.52 -0.76
CA ARG A 552 -19.29 -33.59 -0.27
C ARG A 552 -19.37 -33.10 1.17
N THR A 553 -18.71 -31.97 1.45
CA THR A 553 -18.41 -31.57 2.82
C THR A 553 -19.70 -31.58 3.61
N THR A 554 -19.84 -32.54 4.52
CA THR A 554 -20.88 -32.51 5.54
C THR A 554 -20.74 -31.14 6.15
N ILE A 555 -21.78 -30.33 6.03
CA ILE A 555 -21.84 -29.03 6.67
C ILE A 555 -21.48 -29.31 8.12
N LEU A 556 -20.28 -28.92 8.56
CA LEU A 556 -19.88 -29.13 9.95
C LEU A 556 -21.02 -28.55 10.79
N LYS A 557 -21.52 -29.33 11.77
CA LYS A 557 -22.28 -28.74 12.89
C LYS A 557 -21.45 -27.54 13.34
N GLU A 558 -22.10 -26.39 13.55
CA GLU A 558 -21.44 -25.10 13.78
C GLU A 558 -20.10 -25.31 14.47
N PRO A 559 -18.96 -24.94 13.85
CA PRO A 559 -17.79 -24.73 14.66
C PRO A 559 -18.21 -23.57 15.56
N LEU A 560 -18.57 -23.93 16.79
CA LEU A 560 -18.60 -22.98 17.86
C LEU A 560 -17.22 -22.33 17.77
N ASN A 561 -17.16 -21.05 17.37
CA ASN A 561 -15.97 -20.22 17.50
C ASN A 561 -15.63 -19.98 19.00
N GLU A 562 -16.01 -20.92 19.86
CA GLU A 562 -15.48 -21.14 21.18
C GLU A 562 -13.97 -21.18 21.04
N ASN A 563 -13.31 -20.32 21.81
CA ASN A 563 -11.86 -20.19 21.87
C ASN A 563 -11.18 -19.35 20.76
N GLN A 564 -11.92 -18.68 19.86
CA GLN A 564 -11.29 -17.69 18.96
C GLN A 564 -11.07 -16.34 19.67
N TRP A 565 -9.85 -15.80 19.61
CA TRP A 565 -9.60 -14.40 19.95
C TRP A 565 -10.20 -13.46 18.90
N LYS A 566 -11.02 -12.52 19.33
CA LYS A 566 -11.61 -11.48 18.48
C LYS A 566 -11.25 -10.10 19.00
N LEU A 567 -11.01 -9.17 18.08
CA LEU A 567 -10.77 -7.78 18.44
C LEU A 567 -12.06 -7.19 19.03
N LYS A 568 -11.98 -6.69 20.27
CA LYS A 568 -13.07 -6.09 21.05
C LYS A 568 -12.99 -4.57 21.05
N SER A 569 -11.79 -4.02 21.24
CA SER A 569 -11.60 -2.57 21.19
C SER A 569 -10.32 -2.20 20.46
N PHE A 570 -10.40 -1.16 19.63
CA PHE A 570 -9.27 -0.57 18.93
C PHE A 570 -9.15 0.90 19.32
N ILE A 571 -8.20 1.19 20.18
CA ILE A 571 -7.88 2.56 20.61
C ILE A 571 -6.60 2.98 19.91
N SER A 572 -6.61 4.14 19.25
CA SER A 572 -5.45 4.60 18.51
C SER A 572 -5.24 6.11 18.57
N ILE A 573 -3.99 6.49 18.80
CA ILE A 573 -3.53 7.87 18.88
C ILE A 573 -2.64 8.15 17.67
N PHE A 574 -2.95 9.22 16.93
CA PHE A 574 -2.30 9.58 15.67
C PHE A 574 -1.70 10.99 15.73
N ARG A 575 -0.48 11.15 15.23
CA ARG A 575 0.03 12.45 14.78
C ARG A 575 -0.71 12.88 13.52
N HIS A 576 -0.88 14.19 13.30
CA HIS A 576 -1.40 14.71 12.03
C HIS A 576 -0.57 14.30 10.79
N ALA A 577 -1.16 14.40 9.60
CA ALA A 577 -0.48 14.13 8.33
C ALA A 577 0.40 15.30 7.83
N ASP A 578 1.00 15.15 6.63
CA ASP A 578 1.97 16.09 6.04
C ASP A 578 1.48 17.54 5.97
N ARG A 579 2.41 18.46 6.20
CA ARG A 579 2.16 19.90 6.29
C ARG A 579 3.35 20.72 5.80
N THR A 580 3.12 21.99 5.47
CA THR A 580 4.21 22.92 5.14
C THR A 580 5.03 23.36 6.37
N PRO A 581 6.34 23.64 6.23
CA PRO A 581 7.16 24.24 7.29
C PRO A 581 6.53 25.53 7.84
N LYS A 582 6.48 25.68 9.17
CA LYS A 582 6.00 26.92 9.80
C LYS A 582 7.08 27.99 9.67
N GLN A 583 6.73 29.16 9.15
CA GLN A 583 7.65 30.27 8.90
C GLN A 583 7.21 31.53 9.65
N LYS A 584 8.19 32.38 10.00
CA LYS A 584 7.96 33.66 10.64
C LYS A 584 8.96 34.70 10.14
N MET A 585 8.47 35.88 9.81
CA MET A 585 9.27 37.06 9.48
C MET A 585 8.98 38.15 10.51
N LYS A 586 10.03 38.85 10.98
CA LYS A 586 9.92 39.97 11.90
C LYS A 586 10.78 41.13 11.42
N PHE A 587 10.24 42.35 11.42
CA PHE A 587 10.99 43.58 11.19
C PHE A 587 10.24 44.78 11.77
N ASN A 588 10.96 45.90 11.97
CA ASN A 588 10.37 47.12 12.49
C ASN A 588 9.92 48.02 11.34
N VAL A 589 8.83 48.75 11.56
CA VAL A 589 8.22 49.73 10.66
C VAL A 589 7.95 51.03 11.40
N SER A 590 8.01 52.16 10.70
CA SER A 590 7.79 53.52 11.21
C SER A 590 6.95 54.39 10.27
N SER A 591 6.68 53.93 9.06
CA SER A 591 5.88 54.62 8.05
C SER A 591 4.38 54.65 8.39
N ALA A 592 3.75 55.79 8.11
CA ALA A 592 2.33 56.03 8.39
C ALA A 592 1.38 54.92 7.87
N PRO A 593 1.57 54.37 6.64
CA PRO A 593 0.70 53.30 6.14
C PRO A 593 0.62 52.05 7.04
N PHE A 594 1.69 51.72 7.78
CA PHE A 594 1.65 50.62 8.75
C PHE A 594 1.12 51.05 10.12
N LEU A 595 1.46 52.25 10.57
CA LEU A 595 1.02 52.77 11.87
C LEU A 595 -0.50 52.98 11.91
N ASP A 596 -1.10 53.39 10.79
CA ASP A 596 -2.55 53.59 10.63
C ASP A 596 -3.36 52.27 10.72
N LEU A 597 -2.70 51.13 10.55
CA LEU A 597 -3.33 49.81 10.70
C LEU A 597 -3.43 49.35 12.16
N ILE A 598 -2.84 50.08 13.10
CA ILE A 598 -2.82 49.74 14.52
C ILE A 598 -4.11 50.22 15.18
N VAL A 599 -4.78 49.31 15.90
CA VAL A 599 -5.93 49.66 16.72
C VAL A 599 -5.45 50.38 17.98
N LYS A 600 -5.77 51.68 18.11
CA LYS A 600 -5.39 52.51 19.27
C LYS A 600 -5.83 51.85 20.59
N GLY A 601 -4.93 51.84 21.57
CA GLY A 601 -5.19 51.30 22.91
C GLY A 601 -5.01 49.78 23.06
N LYS A 602 -4.60 49.06 21.99
CA LYS A 602 -4.22 47.64 22.08
C LYS A 602 -2.70 47.45 22.13
N GLU A 603 -2.26 46.41 22.84
CA GLU A 603 -0.85 45.99 22.88
C GLU A 603 -0.38 45.34 21.57
N GLU A 604 -1.29 44.71 20.82
CA GLU A 604 -1.03 44.21 19.48
C GLU A 604 -2.29 44.23 18.61
N THR A 605 -2.09 44.43 17.31
CA THR A 605 -3.13 44.26 16.28
C THR A 605 -2.87 42.98 15.51
N MET A 606 -3.81 42.04 15.53
CA MET A 606 -3.69 40.76 14.82
C MET A 606 -4.65 40.66 13.65
N ILE A 607 -4.11 40.48 12.45
CA ILE A 607 -4.84 40.41 11.19
C ILE A 607 -4.71 38.99 10.64
N ARG A 608 -5.85 38.37 10.30
CA ARG A 608 -5.93 36.97 9.82
C ARG A 608 -6.82 36.78 8.60
N ASN A 609 -7.68 37.75 8.28
CA ASN A 609 -8.62 37.66 7.16
C ASN A 609 -7.96 38.13 5.85
N PRO A 610 -8.34 37.56 4.69
CA PRO A 610 -7.74 37.92 3.40
C PRO A 610 -7.79 39.43 3.11
N ASP A 611 -8.93 40.09 3.36
CA ASP A 611 -9.09 41.53 3.10
C ASP A 611 -8.16 42.39 3.98
N GLY A 612 -7.96 41.99 5.23
CA GLY A 612 -7.04 42.68 6.12
C GLY A 612 -5.58 42.46 5.71
N LEU A 613 -5.23 41.26 5.25
CA LEU A 613 -3.91 40.96 4.71
C LEU A 613 -3.62 41.74 3.42
N GLU A 614 -4.63 41.95 2.57
CA GLU A 614 -4.51 42.80 1.38
C GLU A 614 -4.26 44.27 1.75
N ARG A 615 -4.81 44.77 2.87
CA ARG A 615 -4.48 46.11 3.37
C ARG A 615 -3.01 46.23 3.82
N ILE A 616 -2.45 45.17 4.39
CA ILE A 616 -1.02 45.12 4.76
C ILE A 616 -0.14 45.14 3.50
N GLU A 617 -0.54 44.42 2.46
CA GLU A 617 0.14 44.42 1.15
C GLU A 617 0.14 45.82 0.52
N LYS A 618 -1.00 46.51 0.50
CA LYS A 618 -1.10 47.91 0.04
C LYS A 618 -0.28 48.87 0.89
N ALA A 619 -0.23 48.67 2.20
CA ALA A 619 0.63 49.47 3.08
C ALA A 619 2.12 49.25 2.78
N ALA A 620 2.52 48.03 2.43
CA ALA A 620 3.89 47.73 2.00
C ALA A 620 4.24 48.44 0.68
N GLU A 621 3.34 48.43 -0.31
CA GLU A 621 3.51 49.14 -1.59
C GLU A 621 3.64 50.66 -1.41
N ALA A 622 2.77 51.25 -0.58
CA ALA A 622 2.83 52.67 -0.27
C ALA A 622 4.14 53.02 0.45
N SER A 623 4.54 52.21 1.42
CA SER A 623 5.78 52.42 2.19
C SER A 623 7.04 52.23 1.35
N LEU A 624 6.98 51.37 0.33
CA LEU A 624 8.07 51.19 -0.64
C LEU A 624 8.33 52.47 -1.43
N SER A 625 7.26 53.20 -1.78
CA SER A 625 7.34 54.49 -2.48
C SER A 625 7.89 55.61 -1.60
N LEU A 626 7.70 55.51 -0.27
CA LEU A 626 8.21 56.48 0.70
C LEU A 626 9.71 56.30 1.00
N GLY A 627 10.28 55.11 0.76
CA GLY A 627 11.70 54.83 0.99
C GLY A 627 12.14 54.86 2.47
N ILE A 628 11.19 54.84 3.41
CA ILE A 628 11.45 54.92 4.85
C ILE A 628 11.94 53.57 5.40
N GLU A 629 11.38 52.47 4.92
CA GLU A 629 11.70 51.11 5.39
C GLU A 629 12.74 50.41 4.51
N GLU A 630 13.28 49.30 5.01
CA GLU A 630 14.20 48.46 4.24
C GLU A 630 13.49 47.85 3.01
N LYS A 631 13.92 48.27 1.81
CA LYS A 631 13.37 47.81 0.52
C LYS A 631 13.28 46.29 0.42
N SER A 632 14.33 45.58 0.87
CA SER A 632 14.38 44.11 0.82
C SER A 632 13.22 43.47 1.60
N LYS A 633 12.92 44.00 2.80
CA LYS A 633 11.88 43.49 3.70
C LYS A 633 10.48 43.75 3.17
N LEU A 634 10.26 44.91 2.56
CA LEU A 634 8.97 45.21 1.96
C LEU A 634 8.67 44.30 0.77
N LEU A 635 9.67 44.04 -0.09
CA LEU A 635 9.52 43.10 -1.21
C LEU A 635 9.25 41.67 -0.73
N GLN A 636 9.95 41.22 0.32
CA GLN A 636 9.69 39.91 0.97
C GLN A 636 8.26 39.83 1.51
N LEU A 637 7.81 40.87 2.24
CA LEU A 637 6.45 40.94 2.76
C LEU A 637 5.40 40.84 1.64
N MET A 638 5.60 41.58 0.54
CA MET A 638 4.71 41.55 -0.62
C MET A 638 4.66 40.16 -1.26
N GLU A 639 5.81 39.50 -1.46
CA GLU A 639 5.85 38.14 -2.02
C GLU A 639 5.12 37.13 -1.11
N ILE A 640 5.37 37.18 0.21
CA ILE A 640 4.67 36.32 1.18
C ILE A 640 3.16 36.54 1.10
N LEU A 641 2.69 37.79 1.10
CA LEU A 641 1.25 38.08 1.08
C LEU A 641 0.63 37.73 -0.27
N SER A 642 1.29 38.00 -1.40
CA SER A 642 0.76 37.67 -2.73
C SER A 642 0.49 36.18 -2.87
N LYS A 643 1.40 35.33 -2.36
CA LYS A 643 1.30 33.86 -2.42
C LYS A 643 0.44 33.27 -1.30
N LYS A 644 0.52 33.80 -0.08
CA LYS A 644 -0.01 33.15 1.13
C LYS A 644 -1.20 33.85 1.77
N LYS A 645 -1.67 35.02 1.30
CA LYS A 645 -2.83 35.71 1.93
C LYS A 645 -4.13 34.91 1.90
N LYS A 646 -4.27 33.98 0.96
CA LYS A 646 -5.41 33.04 0.87
C LYS A 646 -5.23 31.80 1.74
N SER A 647 -4.03 31.55 2.26
CA SER A 647 -3.76 30.40 3.13
C SER A 647 -4.32 30.66 4.52
N PRO A 648 -5.15 29.75 5.08
CA PRO A 648 -5.86 29.98 6.33
C PRO A 648 -4.96 30.34 7.53
N GLY A 649 -3.75 29.78 7.64
CA GLY A 649 -2.83 30.01 8.76
C GLY A 649 -1.96 31.25 8.64
N THR A 650 -2.04 32.00 7.54
CA THR A 650 -1.32 33.26 7.37
C THR A 650 -1.88 34.33 8.30
N LYS A 651 -1.01 34.95 9.10
CA LYS A 651 -1.38 36.03 10.01
C LYS A 651 -0.28 37.07 10.16
N VAL A 652 -0.68 38.31 10.36
CA VAL A 652 0.20 39.44 10.64
C VAL A 652 -0.12 39.98 12.03
N GLN A 653 0.88 40.11 12.88
CA GLN A 653 0.80 40.79 14.18
C GLN A 653 1.59 42.10 14.08
N ILE A 654 0.97 43.21 14.49
CA ILE A 654 1.61 44.52 14.57
C ILE A 654 1.69 44.93 16.03
N LYS A 655 2.90 45.11 16.55
CA LYS A 655 3.15 45.48 17.94
C LYS A 655 3.65 46.93 18.02
N PRO A 656 2.81 47.90 18.46
CA PRO A 656 3.24 49.28 18.62
C PRO A 656 4.35 49.42 19.67
N SER A 657 5.27 50.34 19.43
CA SER A 657 6.23 50.86 20.41
C SER A 657 5.86 52.30 20.72
N TYR A 658 5.54 52.56 21.99
CA TYR A 658 5.07 53.87 22.45
C TYR A 658 6.24 54.73 22.95
N SER A 659 6.22 56.01 22.60
CA SER A 659 7.14 57.01 23.14
C SER A 659 6.78 57.38 24.58
N LYS A 660 7.65 58.18 25.24
CA LYS A 660 7.37 58.73 26.58
C LYS A 660 6.09 59.59 26.63
N SER A 661 5.68 60.18 25.50
CA SER A 661 4.44 60.95 25.35
C SER A 661 3.20 60.10 24.99
N ARG A 662 3.32 58.76 24.99
CA ARG A 662 2.26 57.79 24.61
C ARG A 662 1.83 57.86 23.14
N GLU A 663 2.67 58.39 22.25
CA GLU A 663 2.45 58.33 20.80
C GLU A 663 3.14 57.10 20.18
N ILE A 664 2.59 56.58 19.09
CA ILE A 664 3.17 55.43 18.37
C ILE A 664 4.21 55.97 17.38
N GLU A 665 5.49 55.76 17.66
CA GLU A 665 6.58 56.18 16.76
C GLU A 665 7.02 55.07 15.81
N LYS A 666 6.97 53.82 16.29
CA LYS A 666 7.41 52.62 15.55
C LYS A 666 6.52 51.45 15.91
N ALA A 667 6.53 50.42 15.07
CA ALA A 667 5.89 49.15 15.37
C ALA A 667 6.75 47.98 14.88
N GLN A 668 6.62 46.83 15.53
CA GLN A 668 7.19 45.58 15.04
C GLN A 668 6.12 44.80 14.27
N LEU A 669 6.40 44.53 12.99
CA LEU A 669 5.60 43.67 12.15
C LEU A 669 6.08 42.21 12.30
N ILE A 670 5.16 41.29 12.54
CA ILE A 670 5.42 39.86 12.65
C ILE A 670 4.47 39.12 11.71
N VAL A 671 4.98 38.61 10.60
CA VAL A 671 4.22 37.78 9.67
C VAL A 671 4.51 36.31 9.95
N LYS A 672 3.47 35.49 10.05
CA LYS A 672 3.56 34.04 10.27
C LYS A 672 2.73 33.33 9.22
N TRP A 673 3.32 32.33 8.55
CA TRP A 673 2.66 31.52 7.54
C TRP A 673 3.18 30.07 7.59
N GLY A 674 2.57 29.19 6.80
CA GLY A 674 2.91 27.76 6.78
C GLY A 674 2.27 26.96 7.93
N GLY A 675 2.67 25.70 8.08
CA GLY A 675 1.93 24.74 8.91
C GLY A 675 0.61 24.29 8.28
N GLU A 676 0.45 24.52 6.98
CA GLU A 676 -0.74 24.22 6.20
C GLU A 676 -0.77 22.75 5.81
N PHE A 677 -1.95 22.15 5.84
CA PHE A 677 -2.19 20.79 5.39
C PHE A 677 -1.94 20.69 3.87
N THR A 678 -1.04 19.80 3.45
CA THR A 678 -0.62 19.69 2.04
C THR A 678 -1.54 18.78 1.22
N HIS A 679 -1.32 18.72 -0.10
CA HIS A 679 -1.92 17.68 -0.94
C HIS A 679 -1.42 16.27 -0.58
N ALA A 680 -0.14 16.12 -0.21
CA ALA A 680 0.40 14.86 0.30
C ALA A 680 -0.30 14.44 1.60
N GLY A 681 -0.59 15.39 2.49
CA GLY A 681 -1.36 15.15 3.72
C GLY A 681 -2.77 14.59 3.43
N ARG A 682 -3.43 15.05 2.37
CA ARG A 682 -4.73 14.47 1.92
C ARG A 682 -4.58 13.00 1.52
N HIS A 683 -3.56 12.68 0.72
CA HIS A 683 -3.28 11.31 0.29
C HIS A 683 -2.93 10.40 1.47
N HIS A 684 -2.06 10.88 2.37
CA HIS A 684 -1.72 10.20 3.62
C HIS A 684 -2.96 9.81 4.43
N SER A 685 -3.81 10.79 4.76
CA SER A 685 -5.01 10.57 5.57
C SER A 685 -5.98 9.61 4.91
N LYS A 686 -6.22 9.77 3.60
CA LYS A 686 -7.16 8.93 2.85
C LYS A 686 -6.65 7.49 2.74
N ASP A 687 -5.45 7.31 2.19
CA ASP A 687 -4.87 5.99 1.93
C ASP A 687 -4.73 5.22 3.27
N PHE A 688 -4.40 5.91 4.36
CA PHE A 688 -4.30 5.28 5.67
C PHE A 688 -5.66 4.87 6.25
N GLY A 689 -6.69 5.72 6.14
CA GLY A 689 -8.05 5.39 6.57
C GLY A 689 -8.63 4.19 5.85
N GLU A 690 -8.45 4.11 4.52
CA GLU A 690 -8.88 2.95 3.71
C GLU A 690 -8.16 1.66 4.12
N ASN A 691 -6.85 1.73 4.38
CA ASN A 691 -6.08 0.57 4.81
C ASN A 691 -6.45 0.11 6.22
N LEU A 692 -6.73 1.03 7.15
CA LEU A 692 -7.19 0.67 8.49
C LEU A 692 -8.59 0.05 8.44
N ARG A 693 -9.50 0.57 7.61
CA ARG A 693 -10.84 -0.03 7.41
C ARG A 693 -10.75 -1.51 7.07
N LYS A 694 -9.94 -1.84 6.05
CA LYS A 694 -9.71 -3.24 5.62
C LYS A 694 -9.14 -4.11 6.74
N ASP A 695 -8.24 -3.56 7.55
CA ASP A 695 -7.64 -4.25 8.70
C ASP A 695 -8.68 -4.56 9.79
N LEU A 696 -9.47 -3.56 10.19
CA LEU A 696 -10.48 -3.71 11.23
C LEU A 696 -11.57 -4.69 10.81
N LEU A 697 -12.08 -4.58 9.58
CA LEU A 697 -13.11 -5.46 9.04
C LEU A 697 -12.67 -6.92 8.95
N LEU A 698 -11.38 -7.15 8.70
CA LEU A 698 -10.80 -8.49 8.65
C LEU A 698 -10.69 -9.13 10.05
N MET A 699 -10.42 -8.33 11.08
CA MET A 699 -10.32 -8.81 12.46
C MET A 699 -11.70 -8.98 13.11
N ASN A 700 -12.57 -7.99 12.96
CA ASN A 700 -13.95 -8.04 13.43
C ASN A 700 -14.81 -7.02 12.66
N ARG A 701 -15.82 -7.50 11.95
CA ARG A 701 -16.69 -6.65 11.10
C ARG A 701 -17.45 -5.58 11.88
N LYS A 702 -17.70 -5.79 13.17
CA LYS A 702 -18.41 -4.84 14.04
C LYS A 702 -17.56 -3.65 14.49
N MET A 703 -16.25 -3.65 14.24
CA MET A 703 -15.35 -2.59 14.71
C MET A 703 -15.64 -1.21 14.12
N ILE A 704 -16.38 -1.16 13.01
CA ILE A 704 -16.78 0.09 12.36
C ILE A 704 -18.21 0.53 12.74
N ASP A 705 -18.91 -0.22 13.60
CA ASP A 705 -20.29 0.07 13.98
C ASP A 705 -20.35 1.13 15.11
N ASP A 706 -19.40 1.08 16.07
CA ASP A 706 -19.19 2.11 17.10
C ASP A 706 -17.81 2.75 16.95
N VAL A 707 -17.75 3.89 16.24
CA VAL A 707 -16.52 4.66 16.01
C VAL A 707 -16.69 6.05 16.64
N LYS A 708 -15.80 6.41 17.57
CA LYS A 708 -15.67 7.78 18.09
C LYS A 708 -14.33 8.37 17.70
N VAL A 709 -14.35 9.62 17.24
CA VAL A 709 -13.16 10.33 16.78
C VAL A 709 -13.00 11.64 17.52
N TYR A 710 -11.85 11.78 18.17
CA TYR A 710 -11.45 12.97 18.90
C TYR A 710 -10.30 13.65 18.18
N THR A 711 -10.34 14.97 18.12
CA THR A 711 -9.29 15.78 17.48
C THR A 711 -8.90 16.97 18.34
N SER A 712 -7.64 17.37 18.23
CA SER A 712 -7.18 18.68 18.68
C SER A 712 -7.88 19.80 17.88
N SER A 713 -7.80 21.05 18.37
CA SER A 713 -8.39 22.20 17.64
C SER A 713 -7.49 22.76 16.54
N GLU A 714 -6.29 22.19 16.34
CA GLU A 714 -5.40 22.64 15.27
C GLU A 714 -5.94 22.21 13.90
N ARG A 715 -6.07 23.16 12.97
CA ARG A 715 -6.72 22.95 11.66
C ARG A 715 -6.18 21.76 10.86
N ARG A 716 -4.85 21.58 10.83
CA ARG A 716 -4.22 20.44 10.12
C ARG A 716 -4.55 19.09 10.76
N VAL A 717 -4.75 19.07 12.08
CA VAL A 717 -5.12 17.86 12.83
C VAL A 717 -6.58 17.53 12.54
N MET A 718 -7.47 18.53 12.58
CA MET A 718 -8.88 18.36 12.20
C MET A 718 -9.04 17.91 10.73
N ALA A 719 -8.27 18.50 9.80
CA ALA A 719 -8.28 18.08 8.40
C ALA A 719 -7.78 16.65 8.21
N THR A 720 -6.77 16.24 8.98
CA THR A 720 -6.29 14.86 9.00
C THR A 720 -7.41 13.91 9.46
N ALA A 721 -8.04 14.24 10.60
CA ALA A 721 -9.10 13.43 11.20
C ALA A 721 -10.30 13.31 10.26
N ASP A 722 -10.77 14.41 9.67
CA ASP A 722 -11.91 14.43 8.75
C ASP A 722 -11.70 13.53 7.52
N ILE A 723 -10.58 13.72 6.80
CA ILE A 723 -10.30 12.94 5.59
C ILE A 723 -10.09 11.47 5.93
N PHE A 724 -9.37 11.20 7.03
CA PHE A 724 -9.16 9.84 7.51
C PHE A 724 -10.48 9.16 7.86
N SER A 725 -11.36 9.84 8.59
CA SER A 725 -12.64 9.31 9.03
C SER A 725 -13.60 9.07 7.87
N LYS A 726 -13.64 9.95 6.86
CA LYS A 726 -14.39 9.72 5.61
C LYS A 726 -13.94 8.44 4.91
N ALA A 727 -12.62 8.25 4.82
CA ALA A 727 -12.02 7.05 4.23
C ALA A 727 -12.30 5.78 5.06
N LEU A 728 -12.16 5.86 6.39
CA LEU A 728 -12.43 4.76 7.32
C LEU A 728 -13.89 4.31 7.29
N MET A 729 -14.82 5.26 7.30
CA MET A 729 -16.26 4.99 7.28
C MET A 729 -16.78 4.69 5.87
N PHE A 730 -15.97 4.97 4.84
CA PHE A 730 -16.31 4.82 3.43
C PHE A 730 -17.53 5.67 3.03
N VAL A 731 -17.49 6.95 3.40
CA VAL A 731 -18.53 7.95 3.14
C VAL A 731 -17.93 9.20 2.50
N ALA A 732 -18.74 9.93 1.73
CA ALA A 732 -18.32 11.19 1.12
C ALA A 732 -18.26 12.34 2.16
N GLU A 733 -19.23 12.37 3.07
CA GLU A 733 -19.36 13.39 4.12
C GLU A 733 -19.66 12.72 5.47
N LEU A 734 -19.19 13.35 6.54
CA LEU A 734 -19.44 12.92 7.91
C LEU A 734 -20.56 13.78 8.53
N PRO A 735 -21.34 13.24 9.49
CA PRO A 735 -22.20 14.05 10.33
C PRO A 735 -21.43 15.17 11.04
N ASP A 736 -22.07 16.33 11.25
CA ASP A 736 -21.44 17.53 11.84
C ASP A 736 -20.84 17.27 13.23
N ASP A 737 -21.41 16.34 13.99
CA ASP A 737 -21.02 15.98 15.35
C ASP A 737 -20.08 14.76 15.43
N PHE A 738 -19.71 14.16 14.29
CA PHE A 738 -18.88 12.96 14.25
C PHE A 738 -17.47 13.20 14.81
N LEU A 739 -16.90 14.39 14.59
CA LEU A 739 -15.59 14.78 15.09
C LEU A 739 -15.73 15.60 16.37
N SER A 740 -15.29 15.02 17.49
CA SER A 740 -15.30 15.68 18.79
C SER A 740 -14.00 16.45 19.03
N ILE A 741 -14.05 17.78 19.01
CA ILE A 741 -12.88 18.62 19.32
C ILE A 741 -12.64 18.64 20.83
N LYS A 742 -11.51 18.08 21.30
CA LYS A 742 -11.14 17.97 22.72
C LYS A 742 -9.87 18.77 23.04
N LYS A 743 -9.99 20.10 23.03
CA LYS A 743 -8.87 21.04 23.25
C LYS A 743 -8.06 20.71 24.50
N GLU A 744 -8.78 20.54 25.60
CA GLU A 744 -8.23 20.30 26.92
C GLU A 744 -7.43 19.00 27.06
N MET A 745 -7.59 18.05 26.13
CA MET A 745 -6.97 16.73 26.16
C MET A 745 -5.92 16.55 25.06
N LEU A 746 -6.07 17.26 23.93
CA LEU A 746 -5.29 17.02 22.70
C LEU A 746 -4.57 18.28 22.18
N ASP A 747 -4.77 19.46 22.76
CA ASP A 747 -3.97 20.66 22.49
C ASP A 747 -2.86 20.80 23.54
N ASP A 748 -1.73 21.40 23.16
CA ASP A 748 -0.60 21.64 24.07
C ASP A 748 -1.03 22.52 25.25
N ASN A 749 -0.76 22.05 26.47
CA ASN A 749 -0.97 22.85 27.68
C ASN A 749 0.14 23.91 27.82
N PHE A 750 -0.23 25.13 28.23
CA PHE A 750 0.73 26.24 28.33
C PHE A 750 1.78 26.00 29.42
N ASP A 751 1.38 25.35 30.53
CA ASP A 751 2.25 25.03 31.66
C ASP A 751 3.36 24.02 31.31
N ALA A 752 3.10 23.13 30.34
CA ALA A 752 4.09 22.19 29.83
C ALA A 752 5.22 22.92 29.12
N LYS A 753 4.88 24.02 28.43
CA LYS A 753 5.81 24.77 27.59
C LYS A 753 6.90 25.45 28.40
N GLU A 754 6.58 26.04 29.55
CA GLU A 754 7.57 26.68 30.43
C GLU A 754 8.56 25.69 31.07
N LYS A 755 8.18 24.41 31.20
CA LYS A 755 9.10 23.35 31.67
C LYS A 755 9.89 22.71 30.53
N LEU A 756 9.29 22.57 29.34
CA LEU A 756 9.98 22.13 28.12
C LEU A 756 11.05 23.13 27.67
N ASP A 757 10.74 24.44 27.77
CA ASP A 757 11.67 25.53 27.43
C ASP A 757 12.91 25.58 28.37
N LYS A 758 12.96 24.76 29.44
CA LYS A 758 14.08 24.67 30.41
C LYS A 758 15.02 23.46 30.18
N ILE A 759 14.73 22.60 29.21
CA ILE A 759 15.50 21.37 28.91
C ILE A 759 16.53 21.68 27.81
N PRO A 760 17.79 21.29 28.02
CA PRO A 760 18.91 22.21 28.20
C PRO A 760 19.19 23.12 26.99
N GLU A 761 19.31 24.42 27.27
CA GLU A 761 19.84 25.45 26.37
C GLU A 761 21.31 25.22 25.92
N ASN A 762 21.97 24.12 26.37
CA ASN A 762 23.41 23.95 26.24
C ASN A 762 23.79 22.70 25.46
N VAL A 763 24.65 22.89 24.45
CA VAL A 763 25.25 21.89 23.55
C VAL A 763 26.13 20.84 24.28
N GLN A 764 26.24 20.89 25.61
CA GLN A 764 27.08 20.01 26.43
C GLN A 764 26.56 18.56 26.51
N PHE A 765 25.24 18.33 26.43
CA PHE A 765 24.69 16.96 26.43
C PHE A 765 25.03 16.19 25.14
N LEU A 766 25.42 16.90 24.06
CA LEU A 766 25.90 16.28 22.83
C LEU A 766 27.25 15.56 22.97
N ASN A 767 27.95 15.72 24.11
CA ASN A 767 29.23 15.06 24.39
C ASN A 767 29.05 13.63 24.95
N VAL A 768 27.83 13.18 25.22
CA VAL A 768 27.56 11.90 25.88
C VAL A 768 26.92 10.92 24.89
N HIS A 769 27.74 10.14 24.18
CA HIS A 769 27.27 8.89 23.57
C HIS A 769 28.40 7.87 23.34
N PRO A 770 28.33 6.66 23.93
CA PRO A 770 29.36 5.63 23.75
C PRO A 770 29.35 4.94 22.36
N GLU A 771 28.20 4.95 21.66
CA GLU A 771 27.99 4.10 20.45
C GLU A 771 27.77 4.86 19.12
N PHE A 772 27.97 6.19 19.07
CA PHE A 772 27.77 6.99 17.84
C PHE A 772 29.00 7.85 17.52
N LYS A 773 29.16 8.26 16.25
CA LYS A 773 29.98 9.45 15.93
C LYS A 773 29.47 10.59 16.82
N ASN A 774 30.35 11.14 17.66
CA ASN A 774 30.04 12.19 18.62
C ASN A 774 29.05 13.23 18.00
N PRO A 775 27.81 13.38 18.52
CA PRO A 775 26.80 14.30 17.97
C PRO A 775 27.32 15.72 17.78
N ARG A 776 28.28 16.15 18.61
CA ARG A 776 28.97 17.43 18.44
C ARG A 776 29.77 17.51 17.14
N VAL A 777 30.53 16.46 16.82
CA VAL A 777 31.31 16.39 15.56
C VAL A 777 30.37 16.38 14.36
N THR A 778 29.26 15.64 14.45
CA THR A 778 28.25 15.63 13.38
C THR A 778 27.64 17.02 13.19
N LEU A 779 27.40 17.76 14.29
CA LEU A 779 26.93 19.15 14.24
C LEU A 779 27.96 20.08 13.59
N ASP A 780 29.24 19.96 13.93
CA ASP A 780 30.33 20.72 13.30
C ASP A 780 30.37 20.49 11.77
N GLU A 781 30.26 19.23 11.33
CA GLU A 781 30.21 18.87 9.91
C GLU A 781 28.98 19.47 9.19
N VAL A 782 27.83 19.53 9.86
CA VAL A 782 26.61 20.18 9.33
C VAL A 782 26.82 21.69 9.17
N PHE A 783 27.45 22.36 10.15
CA PHE A 783 27.77 23.78 10.07
C PHE A 783 28.67 24.10 8.87
N ILE A 784 29.72 23.29 8.65
CA ILE A 784 30.63 23.44 7.52
C ILE A 784 29.86 23.28 6.20
N THR A 785 29.07 22.22 6.08
CA THR A 785 28.31 21.93 4.87
C THR A 785 27.30 23.04 4.56
N LEU A 786 26.58 23.55 5.57
CA LEU A 786 25.63 24.65 5.39
C LEU A 786 26.30 25.96 4.95
N LYS A 787 27.51 26.27 5.44
CA LYS A 787 28.28 27.45 5.01
C LYS A 787 28.63 27.36 3.52
N ASP A 788 29.06 26.20 3.06
CA ASP A 788 29.36 25.98 1.64
C ASP A 788 28.10 26.07 0.79
N LEU A 789 27.01 25.38 1.19
CA LEU A 789 25.74 25.42 0.47
C LEU A 789 25.12 26.82 0.40
N ARG A 790 25.31 27.66 1.42
CA ARG A 790 24.89 29.07 1.40
C ARG A 790 25.57 29.84 0.27
N GLN A 791 26.87 29.65 0.10
CA GLN A 791 27.63 30.31 -0.97
C GLN A 791 27.16 29.83 -2.35
N VAL A 792 26.96 28.52 -2.51
CA VAL A 792 26.47 27.92 -3.75
C VAL A 792 25.09 28.47 -4.11
N MET A 793 24.14 28.42 -3.17
CA MET A 793 22.79 28.92 -3.38
C MET A 793 22.82 30.38 -3.81
N ARG A 794 23.54 31.25 -3.09
CA ARG A 794 23.64 32.69 -3.44
C ARG A 794 24.20 32.90 -4.85
N SER A 795 25.32 32.25 -5.18
CA SER A 795 25.92 32.30 -6.51
C SER A 795 24.93 31.85 -7.60
N ASN A 796 24.20 30.76 -7.36
CA ASN A 796 23.23 30.24 -8.32
C ASN A 796 22.02 31.17 -8.50
N PHE A 797 21.53 31.80 -7.43
CA PHE A 797 20.50 32.84 -7.55
C PHE A 797 20.96 34.10 -8.29
N ASP A 798 22.27 34.38 -8.30
CA ASP A 798 22.83 35.54 -9.00
C ASP A 798 23.19 35.24 -10.46
N THR A 799 23.45 33.96 -10.81
CA THR A 799 24.02 33.56 -12.12
C THR A 799 23.08 32.73 -12.99
N LEU A 800 22.12 32.01 -12.41
CA LEU A 800 21.19 31.15 -13.13
C LEU A 800 19.81 31.79 -13.25
N ASP A 801 19.08 31.42 -14.30
CA ASP A 801 17.63 31.58 -14.33
C ASP A 801 16.99 30.54 -13.41
N VAL A 802 16.90 30.86 -12.11
CA VAL A 802 16.43 29.94 -11.08
C VAL A 802 15.00 29.47 -11.30
N ASP A 803 14.15 30.27 -11.94
CA ASP A 803 12.75 29.90 -12.19
C ASP A 803 12.63 28.85 -13.29
N SER A 804 13.66 28.68 -14.13
CA SER A 804 13.77 27.58 -15.09
C SER A 804 14.17 26.24 -14.47
N LEU A 805 14.70 26.23 -13.24
CA LEU A 805 15.18 25.00 -12.59
C LEU A 805 14.04 24.04 -12.20
N SER A 806 12.84 24.55 -11.98
CA SER A 806 11.62 23.76 -11.74
C SER A 806 10.39 24.52 -12.20
N HIS A 807 9.55 23.86 -12.99
CA HIS A 807 8.29 24.43 -13.47
C HIS A 807 7.12 24.24 -12.50
N ARG A 808 7.30 23.45 -11.42
CA ARG A 808 6.21 23.07 -10.50
C ARG A 808 6.59 23.39 -9.06
N TRP A 809 5.75 24.21 -8.43
CA TRP A 809 5.81 24.51 -7.00
C TRP A 809 4.56 23.99 -6.30
N CYS A 810 4.74 23.40 -5.12
CA CYS A 810 3.64 22.91 -4.31
C CYS A 810 3.25 23.95 -3.24
N CYS A 811 2.02 23.85 -2.74
CA CYS A 811 1.57 24.60 -1.55
C CYS A 811 1.78 26.13 -1.63
N ALA A 812 1.66 26.72 -2.83
CA ALA A 812 1.93 28.13 -3.09
C ALA A 812 3.33 28.59 -2.65
N GLU A 813 4.35 27.74 -2.81
CA GLU A 813 5.75 28.11 -2.72
C GLU A 813 6.26 28.80 -4.00
N SER A 814 7.46 29.38 -3.91
CA SER A 814 8.20 29.98 -5.02
C SER A 814 9.70 29.89 -4.74
N SER A 815 10.52 30.15 -5.77
CA SER A 815 11.99 30.25 -5.64
C SER A 815 12.40 31.29 -4.59
N ILE A 816 11.66 32.39 -4.48
CA ILE A 816 11.88 33.45 -3.50
C ILE A 816 11.55 32.99 -2.09
N LEU A 817 10.37 32.39 -1.86
CA LEU A 817 9.98 31.87 -0.54
C LEU A 817 10.90 30.73 -0.07
N PHE A 818 11.38 29.90 -1.01
CA PHE A 818 12.43 28.93 -0.76
C PHE A 818 13.71 29.63 -0.29
N LYS A 819 14.21 30.63 -1.04
CA LYS A 819 15.43 31.38 -0.70
C LYS A 819 15.33 32.00 0.69
N GLU A 820 14.19 32.61 1.03
CA GLU A 820 13.97 33.24 2.32
C GLU A 820 14.04 32.25 3.49
N ARG A 821 13.37 31.09 3.35
CA ARG A 821 13.41 30.04 4.35
C ARG A 821 14.83 29.52 4.57
N TRP A 822 15.56 29.29 3.48
CA TRP A 822 16.95 28.82 3.54
C TRP A 822 17.91 29.87 4.07
N GLU A 823 17.77 31.15 3.70
CA GLU A 823 18.56 32.23 4.30
C GLU A 823 18.32 32.39 5.80
N LYS A 824 17.10 32.13 6.28
CA LYS A 824 16.81 32.06 7.71
C LYS A 824 17.56 30.90 8.37
N LEU A 825 17.48 29.68 7.80
CA LEU A 825 18.21 28.53 8.31
C LEU A 825 19.73 28.78 8.31
N PHE A 826 20.27 29.38 7.26
CA PHE A 826 21.68 29.76 7.23
C PHE A 826 22.04 30.78 8.31
N LYS A 827 21.16 31.72 8.66
CA LYS A 827 21.41 32.62 9.79
C LYS A 827 21.39 31.87 11.13
N ASP A 828 20.43 30.97 11.31
CA ASP A 828 20.26 30.20 12.55
C ASP A 828 21.44 29.23 12.81
N PHE A 829 22.19 28.83 11.77
CA PHE A 829 23.36 27.95 11.88
C PHE A 829 24.70 28.66 11.61
N CYS A 830 24.85 29.35 10.48
CA CYS A 830 26.14 29.87 10.04
C CYS A 830 26.58 31.15 10.77
N ASP A 831 25.62 31.95 11.27
CA ASP A 831 25.86 33.26 11.88
C ASP A 831 25.84 33.22 13.42
N VAL A 832 25.87 32.01 14.01
CA VAL A 832 25.88 31.76 15.46
C VAL A 832 27.14 30.96 15.82
N GLU A 833 27.76 31.29 16.96
CA GLU A 833 28.85 30.47 17.52
C GLU A 833 28.30 29.15 18.06
N ILE A 834 28.95 28.03 17.76
CA ILE A 834 28.44 26.70 18.10
C ILE A 834 28.17 26.49 19.60
N ASN A 835 28.87 27.18 20.49
CA ASN A 835 28.62 27.09 21.94
C ASN A 835 27.32 27.78 22.38
N ASN A 836 26.81 28.70 21.56
CA ASN A 836 25.57 29.45 21.78
C ASN A 836 24.45 28.96 20.83
N PHE A 837 24.66 27.83 20.15
CA PHE A 837 23.69 27.28 19.21
C PHE A 837 22.52 26.62 19.94
N ASP A 838 21.30 26.95 19.51
CA ASP A 838 20.04 26.35 19.97
C ASP A 838 19.80 25.00 19.27
N PRO A 839 19.90 23.86 19.97
CA PRO A 839 19.73 22.53 19.36
C PRO A 839 18.35 22.32 18.70
N SER A 840 17.30 23.03 19.14
CA SER A 840 15.96 22.91 18.55
C SER A 840 15.91 23.32 17.07
N LYS A 841 16.92 24.07 16.59
CA LYS A 841 17.06 24.42 15.16
C LYS A 841 17.33 23.22 14.27
N VAL A 842 17.85 22.12 14.81
CA VAL A 842 18.03 20.87 14.06
C VAL A 842 16.69 20.33 13.57
N SER A 843 15.65 20.39 14.40
CA SER A 843 14.28 20.02 14.02
C SER A 843 13.75 20.88 12.88
N GLU A 844 13.96 22.21 12.92
CA GLU A 844 13.59 23.13 11.83
C GLU A 844 14.35 22.86 10.52
N LEU A 845 15.65 22.53 10.61
CA LEU A 845 16.49 22.19 9.48
C LEU A 845 16.03 20.88 8.82
N TYR A 846 15.86 19.82 9.61
CA TYR A 846 15.46 18.51 9.10
C TYR A 846 14.05 18.53 8.50
N ASP A 847 13.10 19.21 9.15
CA ASP A 847 11.76 19.46 8.60
C ASP A 847 11.82 20.12 7.21
N SER A 848 12.70 21.12 7.04
CA SER A 848 12.84 21.87 5.80
C SER A 848 13.52 21.05 4.70
N LEU A 849 14.59 20.34 5.05
CA LEU A 849 15.29 19.40 4.16
C LEU A 849 14.34 18.33 3.62
N LYS A 850 13.57 17.72 4.52
CA LYS A 850 12.60 16.68 4.19
C LYS A 850 11.48 17.21 3.30
N TYR A 851 10.92 18.37 3.65
CA TYR A 851 9.87 19.01 2.86
C TYR A 851 10.33 19.29 1.43
N ASP A 852 11.54 19.84 1.24
CA ASP A 852 12.04 20.16 -0.10
C ASP A 852 12.46 18.91 -0.87
N ALA A 853 13.04 17.92 -0.21
CA ALA A 853 13.33 16.62 -0.81
C ALA A 853 12.07 15.90 -1.28
N LEU A 854 10.91 16.15 -0.67
CA LEU A 854 9.63 15.56 -1.05
C LEU A 854 8.86 16.37 -2.10
N HIS A 855 8.73 17.68 -1.88
CA HIS A 855 7.79 18.52 -2.62
C HIS A 855 8.46 19.35 -3.73
N HIS A 856 9.76 19.60 -3.64
CA HIS A 856 10.51 20.49 -4.53
C HIS A 856 11.84 19.88 -4.99
N ARG A 857 11.92 18.55 -5.12
CA ARG A 857 13.17 17.81 -5.35
C ARG A 857 13.98 18.33 -6.52
N GLU A 858 13.36 18.57 -7.67
CA GLU A 858 14.07 19.02 -8.87
C GLU A 858 14.80 20.34 -8.62
N PHE A 859 14.12 21.31 -8.01
CA PHE A 859 14.72 22.58 -7.64
C PHE A 859 15.81 22.39 -6.57
N PHE A 860 15.47 21.62 -5.53
CA PHE A 860 16.32 21.39 -4.36
C PHE A 860 17.65 20.70 -4.71
N GLU A 861 17.64 19.70 -5.60
CA GLU A 861 18.84 19.02 -6.07
C GLU A 861 19.70 19.85 -7.03
N ARG A 862 19.14 20.88 -7.68
CA ARG A 862 19.87 21.72 -8.65
C ARG A 862 20.42 22.99 -8.01
N ILE A 863 19.67 23.62 -7.10
CA ILE A 863 20.05 24.91 -6.53
C ILE A 863 21.31 24.84 -5.65
N PHE A 864 21.60 23.67 -5.08
CA PHE A 864 22.76 23.41 -4.23
C PHE A 864 23.97 22.79 -4.94
N VAL A 865 23.93 22.74 -6.28
CA VAL A 865 25.01 22.19 -7.12
C VAL A 865 25.73 23.34 -7.83
N LYS A 866 27.06 23.41 -7.72
CA LYS A 866 27.89 24.44 -8.38
C LYS A 866 27.99 24.17 -9.88
N ASN A 867 28.23 22.92 -10.25
CA ASN A 867 28.31 22.48 -11.64
C ASN A 867 27.25 21.41 -11.92
N GLN A 868 26.21 21.79 -12.67
CA GLN A 868 25.08 20.93 -13.01
C GLN A 868 25.49 19.62 -13.72
N ASN A 869 26.70 19.57 -14.31
CA ASN A 869 27.23 18.40 -15.02
C ASN A 869 28.11 17.48 -14.16
N CYS A 870 28.33 17.77 -12.87
CA CYS A 870 29.16 16.96 -11.96
C CYS A 870 28.30 16.12 -10.99
N PRO A 871 28.21 14.78 -11.15
CA PRO A 871 27.39 13.92 -10.27
C PRO A 871 27.82 13.94 -8.80
N ASN A 872 29.14 14.09 -8.54
CA ASN A 872 29.70 14.06 -7.18
C ASN A 872 29.22 15.20 -6.29
N GLU A 873 28.77 16.32 -6.85
CA GLU A 873 28.31 17.47 -6.05
C GLU A 873 26.95 17.22 -5.38
N LYS A 874 26.14 16.29 -5.91
CA LYS A 874 24.90 15.85 -5.25
C LYS A 874 25.16 15.08 -3.95
N ALA A 875 26.36 14.52 -3.78
CA ALA A 875 26.71 13.75 -2.59
C ALA A 875 26.73 14.62 -1.33
N ALA A 876 27.11 15.89 -1.43
CA ALA A 876 27.12 16.81 -0.28
C ALA A 876 25.72 17.08 0.28
N LEU A 877 24.72 17.23 -0.59
CA LEU A 877 23.32 17.41 -0.18
C LEU A 877 22.76 16.15 0.49
N ALA A 878 23.03 14.98 -0.09
CA ALA A 878 22.64 13.70 0.50
C ALA A 878 23.30 13.49 1.88
N ASP A 879 24.57 13.86 2.00
CA ASP A 879 25.31 13.78 3.25
C ASP A 879 24.74 14.73 4.32
N LEU A 880 24.37 15.96 3.95
CA LEU A 880 23.68 16.91 4.84
C LEU A 880 22.37 16.34 5.37
N ILE A 881 21.51 15.78 4.50
CA ILE A 881 20.23 15.18 4.93
C ILE A 881 20.47 14.04 5.91
N ARG A 882 21.43 13.16 5.61
CA ARG A 882 21.79 12.05 6.48
C ARG A 882 22.26 12.52 7.86
N LYS A 883 23.15 13.52 7.90
CA LYS A 883 23.68 14.07 9.15
C LYS A 883 22.62 14.83 9.95
N ALA A 884 21.81 15.63 9.28
CA ALA A 884 20.68 16.33 9.90
C ALA A 884 19.68 15.33 10.49
N LYS A 885 19.41 14.22 9.79
CA LYS A 885 18.58 13.12 10.32
C LYS A 885 19.18 12.50 11.58
N ILE A 886 20.47 12.14 11.56
CA ILE A 886 21.15 11.57 12.74
C ILE A 886 21.04 12.52 13.95
N LEU A 887 21.27 13.81 13.73
CA LEU A 887 21.12 14.82 14.78
C LEU A 887 19.67 14.96 15.24
N PHE A 888 18.71 14.91 14.32
CA PHE A 888 17.28 14.99 14.64
C PHE A 888 16.81 13.79 15.47
N ASP A 889 17.13 12.58 15.04
CA ASP A 889 16.77 11.34 15.74
C ASP A 889 17.39 11.29 17.16
N PHE A 890 18.53 11.97 17.35
CA PHE A 890 19.07 12.23 18.67
C PHE A 890 18.25 13.32 19.37
N ILE A 891 18.33 14.59 18.93
CA ILE A 891 17.86 15.79 19.64
C ILE A 891 16.36 15.78 19.93
N ALA A 892 15.52 15.44 18.95
CA ALA A 892 14.07 15.61 19.08
C ALA A 892 13.47 14.79 20.25
N PRO A 893 13.84 13.51 20.48
CA PRO A 893 13.44 12.78 21.68
C PRO A 893 13.90 13.41 23.01
N GLN A 894 15.01 14.15 23.03
CA GLN A 894 15.52 14.79 24.25
C GLN A 894 14.79 16.07 24.62
N GLU A 895 14.07 16.70 23.68
CA GLU A 895 13.16 17.82 23.97
C GLU A 895 12.08 17.43 25.00
N PHE A 896 11.81 16.13 25.16
CA PHE A 896 10.83 15.58 26.10
C PHE A 896 11.46 14.90 27.33
N GLY A 897 12.69 15.29 27.71
CA GLY A 897 13.42 14.81 28.89
C GLY A 897 14.67 14.03 28.53
N LEU A 898 15.69 14.06 29.39
CA LEU A 898 16.96 13.37 29.16
C LEU A 898 16.96 11.96 29.77
N PHE A 899 16.49 11.85 31.01
CA PHE A 899 16.44 10.60 31.76
C PHE A 899 15.04 9.96 31.74
N PRO A 900 14.92 8.63 31.91
CA PRO A 900 13.62 7.94 31.92
C PRO A 900 12.58 8.56 32.87
N GLU A 901 13.00 8.95 34.07
CA GLU A 901 12.14 9.55 35.09
C GLU A 901 11.58 10.90 34.64
N GLU A 902 12.47 11.78 34.14
CA GLU A 902 12.08 13.08 33.58
C GLU A 902 11.12 12.92 32.40
N LYS A 903 11.38 11.95 31.51
CA LYS A 903 10.53 11.65 30.35
C LYS A 903 9.11 11.27 30.77
N VAL A 904 8.95 10.53 31.86
CA VAL A 904 7.64 10.19 32.43
C VAL A 904 6.97 11.42 33.03
N GLU A 905 7.69 12.23 33.80
CA GLU A 905 7.14 13.45 34.42
C GLU A 905 6.63 14.45 33.37
N ILE A 906 7.45 14.75 32.35
CA ILE A 906 7.07 15.62 31.23
C ILE A 906 5.91 15.00 30.45
N GLY A 907 5.99 13.69 30.20
CA GLY A 907 4.94 12.93 29.54
C GLY A 907 3.59 13.11 30.23
N LYS A 908 3.55 13.01 31.57
CA LYS A 908 2.33 13.23 32.36
C LYS A 908 1.82 14.65 32.21
N ILE A 909 2.68 15.67 32.30
CA ILE A 909 2.24 17.07 32.18
C ILE A 909 1.52 17.32 30.84
N ILE A 910 1.99 16.69 29.76
CA ILE A 910 1.42 16.85 28.42
C ILE A 910 0.20 15.95 28.20
N ALA A 911 0.29 14.66 28.56
CA ALA A 911 -0.65 13.63 28.11
C ALA A 911 -1.50 13.00 29.24
N ASN A 912 -1.47 13.48 30.48
CA ASN A 912 -2.21 12.87 31.60
C ASN A 912 -3.72 12.75 31.34
N ARG A 913 -4.34 13.79 30.77
CA ARG A 913 -5.78 13.76 30.42
C ARG A 913 -6.10 12.75 29.32
N LEU A 914 -5.21 12.63 28.33
CA LEU A 914 -5.34 11.60 27.29
C LEU A 914 -5.15 10.20 27.87
N LEU A 915 -4.19 10.01 28.77
CA LEU A 915 -3.97 8.73 29.45
C LEU A 915 -5.17 8.32 30.30
N ALA A 916 -5.79 9.26 31.02
CA ALA A 916 -7.02 9.02 31.78
C ALA A 916 -8.18 8.61 30.86
N GLN A 917 -8.35 9.26 29.72
CA GLN A 917 -9.37 8.87 28.74
C GLN A 917 -9.12 7.49 28.14
N ILE A 918 -7.87 7.14 27.84
CA ILE A 918 -7.50 5.79 27.37
C ILE A 918 -7.86 4.74 28.43
N LEU A 919 -7.61 5.02 29.71
CA LEU A 919 -7.98 4.14 30.80
C LEU A 919 -9.51 3.93 30.87
N GLU A 920 -10.30 4.99 30.71
CA GLU A 920 -11.77 4.90 30.64
C GLU A 920 -12.22 4.01 29.47
N ASP A 921 -11.65 4.21 28.27
CA ASP A 921 -11.97 3.41 27.08
C ASP A 921 -11.59 1.93 27.27
N LEU A 922 -10.46 1.64 27.93
CA LEU A 922 -10.04 0.27 28.24
C LEU A 922 -10.99 -0.40 29.23
N ASN A 923 -11.49 0.35 30.22
CA ASN A 923 -12.50 -0.14 31.15
C ASN A 923 -13.85 -0.36 30.45
N GLU A 924 -14.27 0.53 29.55
CA GLU A 924 -15.47 0.36 28.71
C GLU A 924 -15.39 -0.92 27.87
N ALA A 925 -14.22 -1.21 27.30
CA ALA A 925 -13.97 -2.40 26.48
C ALA A 925 -14.12 -3.72 27.25
N LYS A 926 -13.91 -3.71 28.58
CA LYS A 926 -14.03 -4.89 29.44
C LYS A 926 -15.48 -5.26 29.75
N ILE A 927 -16.42 -4.33 29.63
CA ILE A 927 -17.83 -4.54 29.97
C ILE A 927 -18.44 -5.53 28.96
N HIS A 928 -18.75 -6.75 29.38
CA HIS A 928 -19.20 -7.82 28.46
C HIS A 928 -20.39 -7.44 27.55
N ALA A 929 -21.30 -6.57 28.03
CA ALA A 929 -22.47 -6.13 27.29
C ALA A 929 -22.18 -5.10 26.18
N THR A 930 -20.98 -4.52 26.12
CA THR A 930 -20.64 -3.54 25.09
C THR A 930 -20.32 -4.24 23.77
N ASP A 931 -20.85 -3.71 22.69
CA ASP A 931 -20.44 -4.13 21.35
C ASP A 931 -18.98 -3.71 21.09
N PRO A 932 -18.28 -4.38 20.15
CA PRO A 932 -16.93 -3.98 19.76
C PRO A 932 -16.85 -2.53 19.30
N CYS A 933 -15.80 -1.81 19.69
CA CYS A 933 -15.72 -0.37 19.50
C CYS A 933 -14.35 0.13 19.02
N THR A 934 -14.35 1.28 18.36
CA THR A 934 -13.15 1.96 17.86
C THR A 934 -13.09 3.39 18.42
N ARG A 935 -11.93 3.78 18.96
CA ARG A 935 -11.67 5.10 19.55
C ARG A 935 -10.41 5.69 18.92
N LEU A 936 -10.54 6.83 18.25
CA LEU A 936 -9.45 7.43 17.47
C LEU A 936 -9.14 8.83 17.97
N TYR A 937 -7.87 9.12 18.21
CA TYR A 937 -7.40 10.38 18.78
C TYR A 937 -6.38 11.02 17.84
N PHE A 938 -6.68 12.20 17.31
CA PHE A 938 -5.78 12.94 16.43
C PHE A 938 -5.16 14.12 17.16
N THR A 939 -3.84 14.18 17.17
CA THR A 939 -3.07 15.17 17.94
C THR A 939 -1.77 15.60 17.24
N LYS A 940 -0.96 16.39 17.94
CA LYS A 940 0.35 16.88 17.53
C LYS A 940 1.46 15.93 17.97
N GLU A 941 2.65 16.18 17.44
CA GLU A 941 3.87 15.44 17.75
C GLU A 941 4.17 15.35 19.26
N SER A 942 4.03 16.45 19.98
CA SER A 942 4.27 16.55 21.43
C SER A 942 3.52 15.51 22.25
N HIS A 943 2.23 15.31 21.96
CA HIS A 943 1.39 14.34 22.69
C HIS A 943 1.76 12.90 22.37
N VAL A 944 2.21 12.63 21.14
CA VAL A 944 2.63 11.29 20.73
C VAL A 944 3.95 10.93 21.41
N HIS A 945 4.94 11.84 21.44
CA HIS A 945 6.18 11.65 22.21
C HIS A 945 5.89 11.46 23.70
N ALA A 946 5.07 12.32 24.29
CA ALA A 946 4.69 12.27 25.69
C ALA A 946 4.04 10.92 26.08
N LEU A 947 3.03 10.49 25.31
CA LEU A 947 2.35 9.22 25.55
C LEU A 947 3.29 8.03 25.35
N LEU A 948 4.13 8.06 24.30
CA LEU A 948 5.09 6.99 24.05
C LEU A 948 6.10 6.87 25.20
N ASN A 949 6.60 7.98 25.73
CA ASN A 949 7.49 7.98 26.89
C ASN A 949 6.81 7.37 28.13
N ILE A 950 5.54 7.72 28.39
CA ILE A 950 4.77 7.10 29.48
C ILE A 950 4.64 5.59 29.28
N VAL A 951 4.27 5.13 28.07
CA VAL A 951 4.11 3.70 27.79
C VAL A 951 5.44 2.96 27.96
N ARG A 952 6.55 3.55 27.51
CA ARG A 952 7.89 2.93 27.56
C ARG A 952 8.47 2.84 28.98
N PHE A 953 8.36 3.92 29.74
CA PHE A 953 9.08 4.09 31.01
C PHE A 953 8.15 4.00 32.23
N GLY A 954 6.83 3.95 32.03
CA GLY A 954 5.85 3.89 33.11
C GLY A 954 5.60 2.48 33.68
N GLY A 955 6.29 1.45 33.18
CA GLY A 955 6.28 0.10 33.76
C GLY A 955 5.54 -0.98 32.97
N LEU A 956 5.08 -0.69 31.74
CA LEU A 956 4.64 -1.74 30.81
C LEU A 956 5.87 -2.39 30.18
N GLU A 957 5.95 -3.72 30.20
CA GLU A 957 7.04 -4.47 29.56
C GLU A 957 6.99 -4.30 28.03
N CYS A 958 7.72 -3.30 27.54
CA CYS A 958 7.84 -2.99 26.12
C CYS A 958 9.20 -3.44 25.60
N SER A 959 9.24 -3.97 24.38
CA SER A 959 10.48 -4.16 23.64
C SER A 959 11.18 -2.80 23.42
N ILE A 960 12.31 -2.60 24.09
CA ILE A 960 13.10 -1.37 23.99
C ILE A 960 14.00 -1.48 22.76
N GLY A 961 13.46 -1.16 21.58
CA GLY A 961 14.25 -0.99 20.36
C GLY A 961 14.76 0.44 20.18
N ASN A 962 15.64 0.68 19.20
CA ASN A 962 15.82 2.03 18.63
C ASN A 962 14.51 2.40 17.92
N TRP A 963 13.90 3.51 18.34
CA TRP A 963 12.66 3.99 17.74
C TRP A 963 13.01 4.93 16.62
N ASP A 964 12.48 4.63 15.43
CA ASP A 964 12.61 5.48 14.27
C ASP A 964 11.94 6.83 14.54
N GLU A 965 12.26 7.83 13.71
CA GLU A 965 11.59 9.14 13.69
C GLU A 965 10.07 9.03 13.87
N LEU A 966 9.50 9.84 14.78
CA LEU A 966 8.06 9.91 14.98
C LEU A 966 7.39 10.81 13.93
N ASP A 967 7.26 10.34 12.69
CA ASP A 967 6.82 11.14 11.55
C ASP A 967 5.29 11.33 11.45
N TYR A 968 4.82 12.00 10.40
CA TYR A 968 3.41 12.17 10.05
C TYR A 968 2.63 10.85 10.11
N LEU A 969 1.44 10.90 10.73
CA LEU A 969 0.61 9.72 11.01
C LEU A 969 1.30 8.63 11.87
N THR A 970 2.32 8.97 12.66
CA THR A 970 2.78 8.11 13.76
C THR A 970 1.60 7.67 14.60
N GLN A 971 1.58 6.39 14.96
CA GLN A 971 0.45 5.73 15.59
C GLN A 971 0.90 4.98 16.84
N ILE A 972 0.16 5.12 17.94
CA ILE A 972 0.24 4.24 19.12
C ILE A 972 -1.13 3.59 19.26
N THR A 973 -1.19 2.25 19.29
CA THR A 973 -2.45 1.49 19.34
C THR A 973 -2.54 0.61 20.57
N PHE A 974 -3.73 0.54 21.16
CA PHE A 974 -4.09 -0.43 22.18
C PHE A 974 -5.19 -1.32 21.57
N GLU A 975 -4.81 -2.56 21.22
CA GLU A 975 -5.73 -3.54 20.65
C GLU A 975 -6.17 -4.50 21.76
N VAL A 976 -7.44 -4.42 22.16
CA VAL A 976 -8.06 -5.30 23.17
C VAL A 976 -8.77 -6.45 22.47
N TYR A 977 -8.43 -7.67 22.85
CA TYR A 977 -8.98 -8.91 22.34
C TYR A 977 -9.79 -9.62 23.42
N GLU A 978 -10.89 -10.23 23.02
CA GLU A 978 -11.72 -11.08 23.88
C GLU A 978 -11.81 -12.49 23.30
N ARG A 979 -11.93 -13.48 24.19
CA ARG A 979 -12.17 -14.88 23.83
C ARG A 979 -13.15 -15.48 24.82
N PHE A 980 -14.19 -16.14 24.32
CA PHE A 980 -15.08 -16.94 25.16
C PHE A 980 -14.53 -18.37 25.27
N LYS A 981 -14.35 -18.87 26.50
CA LYS A 981 -13.98 -20.26 26.77
C LYS A 981 -15.17 -21.03 27.35
N SER A 982 -15.62 -22.06 26.63
CA SER A 982 -16.72 -22.92 27.09
C SER A 982 -16.37 -23.66 28.39
N ASN A 983 -15.11 -24.05 28.58
CA ASN A 983 -14.66 -24.78 29.78
C ASN A 983 -14.68 -23.95 31.07
N THR A 984 -14.48 -22.64 31.00
CA THR A 984 -14.46 -21.75 32.18
C THR A 984 -15.73 -20.90 32.32
N SER A 985 -16.67 -20.99 31.37
CA SER A 985 -17.92 -20.21 31.33
C SER A 985 -17.71 -18.69 31.45
N GLY A 986 -16.59 -18.16 30.96
CA GLY A 986 -16.23 -16.75 31.07
C GLY A 986 -15.42 -16.24 29.87
N PHE A 987 -15.38 -14.92 29.71
CA PHE A 987 -14.51 -14.29 28.72
C PHE A 987 -13.13 -14.02 29.31
N GLU A 988 -12.11 -14.30 28.51
CA GLU A 988 -10.75 -13.87 28.74
C GLU A 988 -10.45 -12.61 27.91
N TYR A 989 -9.72 -11.67 28.49
CA TYR A 989 -9.31 -10.44 27.82
C TYR A 989 -7.80 -10.30 27.75
N SER A 990 -7.33 -9.80 26.62
CA SER A 990 -5.92 -9.54 26.37
C SER A 990 -5.74 -8.21 25.68
N ILE A 991 -4.64 -7.54 25.94
CA ILE A 991 -4.27 -6.29 25.27
C ILE A 991 -2.90 -6.46 24.61
N ARG A 992 -2.74 -5.86 23.44
CA ARG A 992 -1.45 -5.72 22.77
C ARG A 992 -1.25 -4.28 22.35
N ILE A 993 -0.07 -3.73 22.61
CA ILE A 993 0.27 -2.36 22.23
C ILE A 993 1.11 -2.40 20.95
N GLY A 994 0.67 -1.60 19.98
CA GLY A 994 1.33 -1.45 18.69
C GLY A 994 1.85 -0.03 18.48
N PHE A 995 2.85 0.10 17.65
CA PHE A 995 3.45 1.37 17.26
C PHE A 995 3.72 1.41 15.77
N SER A 996 3.48 2.55 15.13
CA SER A 996 4.02 2.87 13.81
C SER A 996 4.75 4.20 13.87
N PRO A 997 5.98 4.30 13.34
CA PRO A 997 6.72 5.57 13.23
C PRO A 997 6.15 6.53 12.17
N GLY A 998 5.03 6.20 11.52
CA GLY A 998 4.42 7.08 10.53
C GLY A 998 5.06 6.98 9.14
N ALA A 999 4.88 8.01 8.34
CA ALA A 999 5.24 8.07 6.92
C ALA A 999 6.71 8.45 6.65
N HIS A 1000 7.66 7.71 7.24
CA HIS A 1000 9.10 8.02 7.18
C HIS A 1000 9.88 7.14 6.18
N ASP A 1001 11.00 7.66 5.68
CA ASP A 1001 12.04 6.88 4.99
C ASP A 1001 13.42 7.49 5.31
N SER A 1002 14.36 6.66 5.77
CA SER A 1002 15.71 7.10 6.18
C SER A 1002 16.59 7.56 5.01
N ASN A 1003 16.25 7.23 3.76
CA ASN A 1003 17.01 7.59 2.57
C ASN A 1003 16.11 8.32 1.55
N ILE A 1004 15.51 9.43 1.99
CA ILE A 1004 14.45 10.11 1.23
C ILE A 1004 14.83 10.48 -0.21
N LEU A 1005 16.10 10.81 -0.49
CA LEU A 1005 16.57 11.12 -1.85
C LEU A 1005 16.59 9.90 -2.78
N ASP A 1006 16.75 8.70 -2.25
CA ASP A 1006 16.75 7.45 -3.03
C ASP A 1006 15.34 6.93 -3.32
N VAL A 1007 14.33 7.52 -2.67
CA VAL A 1007 12.92 7.19 -2.89
C VAL A 1007 12.46 7.82 -4.20
N GLN A 1008 11.94 7.03 -5.13
CA GLN A 1008 11.28 7.54 -6.32
C GLN A 1008 9.92 8.16 -5.93
N ILE A 1009 9.86 9.49 -6.00
CA ILE A 1009 8.65 10.25 -5.69
C ILE A 1009 7.68 10.22 -6.87
N ASP A 1010 6.43 9.86 -6.57
CA ASP A 1010 5.30 9.96 -7.49
C ASP A 1010 4.61 11.33 -7.40
N GLN A 1011 3.57 11.57 -8.19
CA GLN A 1011 2.86 12.86 -8.18
C GLN A 1011 2.12 13.20 -6.87
N LYS A 1012 1.97 12.24 -5.94
CA LYS A 1012 1.32 12.47 -4.65
C LYS A 1012 2.25 13.20 -3.68
N HIS A 1013 3.57 13.12 -3.88
CA HIS A 1013 4.61 13.64 -2.97
C HIS A 1013 4.44 13.08 -1.53
N ALA A 1014 3.91 11.87 -1.40
CA ALA A 1014 3.45 11.29 -0.15
C ALA A 1014 4.13 9.95 0.10
N LEU A 1015 4.89 9.85 1.20
CA LEU A 1015 5.41 8.57 1.68
C LEU A 1015 4.28 7.72 2.29
N SER A 1016 4.30 6.42 2.11
CA SER A 1016 3.32 5.54 2.76
C SER A 1016 3.61 5.41 4.26
N VAL A 1017 2.55 5.37 5.05
CA VAL A 1017 2.63 5.13 6.50
C VAL A 1017 3.20 3.73 6.77
N ALA A 1018 4.24 3.66 7.59
CA ALA A 1018 4.85 2.39 7.99
C ALA A 1018 3.81 1.47 8.67
N PRO A 1019 3.88 0.15 8.45
CA PRO A 1019 3.00 -0.79 9.14
C PRO A 1019 3.25 -0.77 10.65
N ARG A 1020 2.21 -1.06 11.43
CA ARG A 1020 2.35 -1.20 12.89
C ARG A 1020 3.24 -2.38 13.23
N ARG A 1021 4.14 -2.17 14.20
CA ARG A 1021 4.91 -3.22 14.89
C ARG A 1021 4.42 -3.36 16.32
N TRP A 1022 4.43 -4.58 16.84
CA TRP A 1022 4.08 -4.84 18.23
C TRP A 1022 5.23 -4.42 19.14
N ILE A 1023 4.90 -3.68 20.18
CA ILE A 1023 5.88 -3.21 21.16
C ILE A 1023 5.73 -3.93 22.49
N THR A 1024 4.56 -4.53 22.74
CA THR A 1024 4.32 -5.52 23.78
C THR A 1024 3.89 -6.85 23.15
N GLU A 1025 4.12 -7.94 23.88
CA GLU A 1025 3.35 -9.17 23.64
C GLU A 1025 1.91 -9.02 24.15
N HIS A 1026 1.14 -10.10 24.06
CA HIS A 1026 -0.20 -10.16 24.62
C HIS A 1026 -0.13 -10.16 26.15
N ILE A 1027 -0.66 -9.11 26.77
CA ILE A 1027 -0.72 -8.94 28.23
C ILE A 1027 -2.17 -9.18 28.69
N PRO A 1028 -2.42 -9.75 29.88
CA PRO A 1028 -3.76 -9.73 30.48
C PRO A 1028 -4.26 -8.29 30.65
N LEU A 1029 -5.48 -8.00 30.20
CA LEU A 1029 -6.03 -6.63 30.20
C LEU A 1029 -5.99 -5.98 31.60
N ASP A 1030 -6.36 -6.74 32.64
CA ASP A 1030 -6.40 -6.25 34.02
C ASP A 1030 -5.03 -5.85 34.56
N HIS A 1031 -3.99 -6.55 34.12
CA HIS A 1031 -2.62 -6.21 34.49
C HIS A 1031 -2.20 -4.87 33.87
N ALA A 1032 -2.50 -4.67 32.58
CA ALA A 1032 -2.19 -3.42 31.89
C ALA A 1032 -2.99 -2.23 32.47
N ILE A 1033 -4.29 -2.42 32.75
CA ILE A 1033 -5.14 -1.42 33.40
C ILE A 1033 -4.54 -1.00 34.76
N SER A 1034 -4.17 -1.98 35.60
CA SER A 1034 -3.56 -1.69 36.91
C SER A 1034 -2.25 -0.90 36.79
N ILE A 1035 -1.44 -1.17 35.77
CA ILE A 1035 -0.20 -0.42 35.53
C ILE A 1035 -0.53 1.03 35.11
N ILE A 1036 -1.45 1.22 34.16
CA ILE A 1036 -1.87 2.55 33.70
C ILE A 1036 -2.49 3.38 34.83
N GLU A 1037 -3.32 2.77 35.68
CA GLU A 1037 -3.88 3.41 36.88
C GLU A 1037 -2.79 3.88 37.85
N LYS A 1038 -1.75 3.06 38.07
CA LYS A 1038 -0.60 3.45 38.90
C LYS A 1038 0.19 4.60 38.28
N MET A 1039 0.24 4.71 36.95
CA MET A 1039 0.87 5.84 36.27
C MET A 1039 0.10 7.15 36.47
N LEU A 1040 -1.24 7.11 36.56
CA LEU A 1040 -2.09 8.29 36.77
C LEU A 1040 -2.10 8.78 38.23
N ASN A 1041 -1.99 7.87 39.20
CA ASN A 1041 -2.12 8.16 40.63
C ASN A 1041 -0.80 8.52 41.34
N LYS A 1042 0.35 8.37 40.67
CA LYS A 1042 1.68 8.81 41.12
C LYS A 1042 2.10 10.02 40.34
#